data_AF-A0A962G0L7-F1
#
_entry.id   AF-A0A962G0L7-F1
#
_cell.length_a   1.000
_cell.length_b   1.000
_cell.length_c   1.000
_cell.angle_alpha   90.00
_cell.angle_beta   90.00
_cell.angle_gamma   90.00
#
_symmetry.space_group_name_H-M   'P 1'
#
loop_
_entity.id
_entity.type
_entity.pdbx_description
1 polymer ?
#
loop_
_entity_poly.entity_id
_entity_poly.type
_entity_poly.pdbx_seq_one_letter_code
_entity_poly.pdbx_strand_id
1 'polypeptide(L)'
;LRERFPIDPRRCPVYQDLKGGGAPAGIEYYLPLFFDTTATLFDYLPPSALLALDAGVLESAEAFWAQTGERYEQRRHDIERPILPPAEILLPTEHLRQQFNATPLIETVAREHARFGEAADLGVQPAPDLPINVRDAEPATALKSFLASYPGRVLLASDSPGRREALQETLGAAGIKPSVVANWEDFAALADEAGSFATVAAFDNGFAISEPPICVLTERQLYPDRAGQPRRRRRSDRDPDSIIRDLSEIAEGSPIVHEDHGVGRYRGLVTLDVGDTPAEFLEIEYAKGDKLYVPVAQLHLVSRYSGASPDAAPLHSLGGEQWEKAKRRAAQKVRDVAAELLEIQARREAREGRALQADRAMYEQFAAGFPFEETPDQQQAIEAVIDDLARERPMDRVVCGDVGFGKTEVAVRAAFAAAMAGKQVAVLVPTTLLAQQHYQNFRDRFADWPVRVDVLSRFKSAKDNRAELDRVERGEIDVIVGTHRLLQEDVKFKDLGLVIVDEEQRFGVRQKERLKALRAEVHLLTLTATPIPRTLNMSMAGLRDLSLIATPPQNRVAVKTFITPWDASQLREAFQRELARGGQIYFLHNQVESIERRARELAELVPEARIRIGHGQMPERELEQVMLDFHRQRFNVLVATTIIESGIDIPNANTI
;
A
#
# COMPACT_ATOMS: atom_id res chain seq x y z
N LEU A 1 -21.21 36.11 -1.49
CA LEU A 1 -20.76 35.88 -2.89
C LEU A 1 -21.23 36.95 -3.87
N ARG A 2 -22.55 37.13 -4.11
CA ARG A 2 -23.09 38.12 -5.06
C ARG A 2 -22.67 39.58 -4.80
N GLU A 3 -22.51 39.94 -3.53
CA GLU A 3 -22.11 41.31 -3.14
C GLU A 3 -20.62 41.57 -3.30
N ARG A 4 -19.81 40.50 -3.32
CA ARG A 4 -18.34 40.57 -3.34
C ARG A 4 -17.73 40.37 -4.71
N PHE A 5 -18.40 39.62 -5.57
CA PHE A 5 -17.87 39.25 -6.87
C PHE A 5 -18.92 39.56 -7.95
N PRO A 6 -18.50 40.05 -9.12
CA PRO A 6 -19.38 40.28 -10.26
C PRO A 6 -19.73 38.94 -10.94
N ILE A 7 -20.42 38.06 -10.21
CA ILE A 7 -20.77 36.71 -10.68
C ILE A 7 -22.16 36.68 -11.29
N ASP A 8 -22.34 35.90 -12.36
CA ASP A 8 -23.66 35.46 -12.79
C ASP A 8 -24.07 34.23 -11.95
N PRO A 9 -25.11 34.32 -11.09
CA PRO A 9 -25.55 33.20 -10.25
C PRO A 9 -25.94 31.95 -11.03
N ARG A 10 -26.26 32.07 -12.33
CA ARG A 10 -26.59 30.95 -13.21
C ARG A 10 -25.35 30.22 -13.74
N ARG A 11 -24.17 30.83 -13.63
CA ARG A 11 -22.89 30.30 -14.14
C ARG A 11 -21.85 30.07 -13.03
N CYS A 12 -22.25 30.18 -11.77
CA CYS A 12 -21.38 29.89 -10.63
C CYS A 12 -21.88 28.63 -9.93
N PRO A 13 -21.28 27.45 -10.22
CA PRO A 13 -21.70 26.17 -9.62
C PRO A 13 -21.65 26.22 -8.09
N VAL A 14 -20.59 26.80 -7.52
CA VAL A 14 -20.45 26.95 -6.05
C VAL A 14 -21.64 27.71 -5.45
N TYR A 15 -22.13 28.76 -6.11
CA TYR A 15 -23.29 29.50 -5.66
C TYR A 15 -24.59 28.67 -5.75
N GLN A 16 -24.73 27.86 -6.80
CA GLN A 16 -25.91 27.00 -7.00
C GLN A 16 -25.94 25.85 -6.00
N ASP A 17 -24.81 25.19 -5.78
CA ASP A 17 -24.65 24.10 -4.83
C ASP A 17 -24.98 24.57 -3.41
N LEU A 18 -24.45 25.73 -3.01
CA LEU A 18 -24.76 26.33 -1.71
C LEU A 18 -26.25 26.71 -1.57
N LYS A 19 -26.85 27.26 -2.64
CA LYS A 19 -28.29 27.57 -2.63
C LYS A 19 -29.15 26.30 -2.53
N GLY A 20 -28.66 25.19 -3.09
CA GLY A 20 -29.28 23.87 -2.97
C GLY A 20 -29.05 23.17 -1.63
N GLY A 21 -28.31 23.78 -0.70
CA GLY A 21 -27.97 23.19 0.60
C GLY A 21 -26.79 22.20 0.56
N GLY A 22 -26.07 22.11 -0.56
CA GLY A 22 -24.89 21.27 -0.71
C GLY A 22 -23.60 21.98 -0.28
N ALA A 23 -22.61 21.20 0.15
CA ALA A 23 -21.26 21.66 0.47
C ALA A 23 -20.30 21.24 -0.66
N PRO A 24 -19.96 22.13 -1.62
CA PRO A 24 -19.08 21.79 -2.73
C PRO A 24 -17.63 21.60 -2.25
N ALA A 25 -16.83 20.84 -2.99
CA ALA A 25 -15.43 20.62 -2.65
C ALA A 25 -14.64 21.94 -2.63
N GLY A 26 -13.86 22.16 -1.58
CA GLY A 26 -13.09 23.40 -1.38
C GLY A 26 -13.92 24.57 -0.83
N ILE A 27 -15.12 24.30 -0.31
CA ILE A 27 -15.97 25.31 0.30
C ILE A 27 -15.31 26.00 1.51
N GLU A 28 -14.36 25.33 2.15
CA GLU A 28 -13.59 25.83 3.29
C GLU A 28 -12.82 27.12 2.96
N TYR A 29 -12.43 27.32 1.70
CA TYR A 29 -11.79 28.56 1.25
C TYR A 29 -12.74 29.75 1.15
N TYR A 30 -14.03 29.56 1.43
CA TYR A 30 -15.03 30.63 1.52
C TYR A 30 -15.44 30.91 2.97
N LEU A 31 -14.72 30.35 3.95
CA LEU A 31 -15.02 30.51 5.38
C LEU A 31 -15.35 31.95 5.80
N PRO A 32 -14.60 32.99 5.39
CA PRO A 32 -14.91 34.38 5.76
C PRO A 32 -16.25 34.91 5.22
N LEU A 33 -16.92 34.20 4.32
CA LEU A 33 -18.25 34.59 3.82
C LEU A 33 -19.40 33.99 4.64
N PHE A 34 -19.12 33.01 5.50
CA PHE A 34 -20.11 32.35 6.35
C PHE A 34 -20.18 32.95 7.76
N PHE A 35 -19.18 33.74 8.14
CA PHE A 35 -19.03 34.31 9.47
C PHE A 35 -18.69 35.80 9.37
N ASP A 36 -19.20 36.61 10.29
CA ASP A 36 -18.89 38.04 10.35
C ASP A 36 -17.41 38.28 10.72
N THR A 37 -16.85 37.39 11.55
CA THR A 37 -15.45 37.41 11.99
C THR A 37 -14.88 36.01 12.03
N THR A 38 -13.68 35.84 11.49
CA THR A 38 -12.89 34.61 11.61
C THR A 38 -11.82 34.79 12.69
N ALA A 39 -11.55 33.71 13.43
CA ALA A 39 -10.50 33.67 14.44
C ALA A 39 -9.24 33.00 13.88
N THR A 40 -8.08 33.43 14.37
CA THR A 40 -6.78 32.82 14.14
C THR A 40 -6.50 31.75 15.20
N LEU A 41 -5.44 30.95 15.01
CA LEU A 41 -5.00 30.00 16.02
C LEU A 41 -4.67 30.68 17.37
N PHE A 42 -4.12 31.90 17.33
CA PHE A 42 -3.68 32.64 18.51
C PHE A 42 -4.84 33.06 19.42
N ASP A 43 -6.04 33.26 18.87
CA ASP A 43 -7.24 33.61 19.64
C ASP A 43 -7.72 32.47 20.56
N TYR A 44 -7.29 31.24 20.27
CA TYR A 44 -7.61 30.05 21.08
C TYR A 44 -6.50 29.72 22.11
N LEU A 45 -5.38 30.44 22.08
CA LEU A 45 -4.28 30.20 23.02
C LEU A 45 -4.56 30.91 24.35
N PRO A 46 -4.31 30.26 25.49
CA PRO A 46 -4.42 30.93 26.79
C PRO A 46 -3.36 32.04 26.89
N PRO A 47 -3.61 33.13 27.65
CA PRO A 47 -2.64 34.22 27.82
C PRO A 47 -1.30 33.79 28.43
N SER A 48 -1.25 32.63 29.09
CA SER A 48 -0.05 32.03 29.66
C SER A 48 0.67 31.06 28.71
N ALA A 49 0.25 30.98 27.45
CA ALA A 49 0.89 30.11 26.47
C ALA A 49 2.32 30.60 26.19
N LEU A 50 3.26 29.65 26.21
CA LEU A 50 4.62 29.86 25.75
C LEU A 50 4.75 29.20 24.38
N LEU A 51 5.15 29.97 23.37
CA LEU A 51 5.36 29.44 22.03
C LEU A 51 6.75 28.81 21.92
N ALA A 52 6.87 27.67 21.26
CA ALA A 52 8.14 27.06 20.90
C ALA A 52 8.22 26.99 19.37
N LEU A 53 9.17 27.73 18.78
CA LEU A 53 9.38 27.79 17.34
C LEU A 53 10.64 26.99 16.98
N ASP A 54 10.52 26.17 15.93
CA ASP A 54 11.66 25.48 15.36
C ASP A 54 12.39 26.35 14.33
N ALA A 55 13.63 26.01 13.99
CA ALA A 55 14.40 26.72 12.99
C ALA A 55 13.72 26.66 11.61
N GLY A 56 13.70 27.77 10.88
CA GLY A 56 13.17 27.82 9.51
C GLY A 56 11.65 28.07 9.40
N VAL A 57 10.95 28.30 10.52
CA VAL A 57 9.49 28.51 10.51
C VAL A 57 9.08 29.72 9.69
N LEU A 58 9.80 30.84 9.79
CA LEU A 58 9.47 32.07 9.06
C LEU A 58 9.75 31.93 7.57
N GLU A 59 10.86 31.30 7.19
CA GLU A 59 11.21 31.00 5.80
C GLU A 59 10.17 30.08 5.16
N SER A 60 9.71 29.07 5.90
CA SER A 60 8.62 28.20 5.46
C SER A 60 7.31 28.96 5.31
N ALA A 61 7.01 29.91 6.20
CA ALA A 61 5.81 30.74 6.10
C ALA A 61 5.86 31.68 4.88
N GLU A 62 7.03 32.28 4.61
CA GLU A 62 7.27 33.12 3.43
C GLU A 62 7.13 32.34 2.13
N ALA A 63 7.74 31.15 2.04
CA ALA A 63 7.60 30.27 0.89
C ALA A 63 6.13 29.85 0.65
N PHE A 64 5.41 29.51 1.72
CA PHE A 64 3.99 29.17 1.65
C PHE A 64 3.14 30.35 1.17
N TRP A 65 3.43 31.56 1.67
CA TRP A 65 2.72 32.77 1.27
C TRP A 65 2.95 33.12 -0.20
N ALA A 66 4.20 33.05 -0.67
CA ALA A 66 4.55 33.26 -2.07
C ALA A 66 3.83 32.27 -3.00
N GLN A 67 3.88 30.97 -2.68
CA GLN A 67 3.17 29.93 -3.44
C GLN A 67 1.65 30.17 -3.47
N THR A 68 1.08 30.64 -2.36
CA THR A 68 -0.34 30.97 -2.27
C THR A 68 -0.69 32.17 -3.14
N GLY A 69 0.16 33.21 -3.15
CA GLY A 69 0.02 34.37 -4.01
C GLY A 69 0.02 34.01 -5.50
N GLU A 70 0.97 33.17 -5.93
CA GLU A 70 1.01 32.67 -7.32
C GLU A 70 -0.26 31.93 -7.71
N ARG A 71 -0.77 31.05 -6.82
CA ARG A 71 -2.04 30.33 -7.04
C ARG A 71 -3.24 31.26 -7.10
N TYR A 72 -3.25 32.32 -6.30
CA TYR A 72 -4.29 33.33 -6.34
C TYR A 72 -4.28 34.08 -7.67
N GLU A 73 -3.12 34.56 -8.13
CA GLU A 73 -3.01 35.26 -9.42
C GLU A 73 -3.42 34.40 -10.61
N GLN A 74 -3.11 33.10 -10.58
CA GLN A 74 -3.54 32.17 -11.64
C GLN A 74 -5.06 31.98 -11.69
N ARG A 75 -5.74 32.00 -10.54
CA ARG A 75 -7.15 31.60 -10.41
C ARG A 75 -8.13 32.74 -10.16
N ARG A 76 -7.67 33.94 -9.79
CA ARG A 76 -8.51 35.12 -9.49
C ARG A 76 -9.39 35.58 -10.65
N HIS A 77 -9.09 35.13 -11.86
CA HIS A 77 -9.82 35.45 -13.09
C HIS A 77 -10.94 34.45 -13.41
N ASP A 78 -11.06 33.35 -12.66
CA ASP A 78 -12.15 32.38 -12.80
C ASP A 78 -13.46 32.99 -12.29
N ILE A 79 -14.40 33.22 -13.22
CA ILE A 79 -15.71 33.80 -12.94
C ILE A 79 -16.70 32.75 -12.41
N GLU A 80 -16.50 31.48 -12.74
CA GLU A 80 -17.38 30.38 -12.32
C GLU A 80 -17.05 29.94 -10.88
N ARG A 81 -15.78 30.08 -10.47
CA ARG A 81 -15.29 29.85 -9.11
C ARG A 81 -14.46 31.02 -8.60
N PRO A 82 -15.11 32.13 -8.20
CA PRO A 82 -14.39 33.30 -7.70
C PRO A 82 -13.69 33.01 -6.38
N ILE A 83 -12.38 33.23 -6.31
CA ILE A 83 -11.60 33.00 -5.09
C ILE A 83 -11.43 34.27 -4.26
N LEU A 84 -11.34 34.14 -2.93
CA LEU A 84 -11.05 35.27 -2.04
C LEU A 84 -9.54 35.61 -2.05
N PRO A 85 -9.18 36.87 -1.78
CA PRO A 85 -7.80 37.25 -1.51
C PRO A 85 -7.19 36.41 -0.38
N PRO A 86 -5.92 35.95 -0.49
CA PRO A 86 -5.29 35.08 0.50
C PRO A 86 -5.30 35.66 1.92
N ALA A 87 -5.12 36.97 2.07
CA ALA A 87 -5.06 37.67 3.36
C ALA A 87 -6.36 37.62 4.17
N GLU A 88 -7.46 37.16 3.58
CA GLU A 88 -8.72 37.01 4.30
C GLU A 88 -8.94 35.60 4.86
N ILE A 89 -8.28 34.61 4.26
CA ILE A 89 -8.39 33.21 4.66
C ILE A 89 -7.17 32.81 5.52
N LEU A 90 -6.01 33.36 5.18
CA LEU A 90 -4.71 33.00 5.73
C LEU A 90 -4.07 34.23 6.36
N LEU A 91 -3.35 34.00 7.46
CA LEU A 91 -2.63 35.05 8.15
C LEU A 91 -1.40 35.47 7.33
N PRO A 92 -1.28 36.75 6.92
CA PRO A 92 -0.07 37.24 6.25
C PRO A 92 1.16 37.07 7.12
N THR A 93 2.31 36.82 6.51
CA THR A 93 3.59 36.60 7.21
C THR A 93 3.99 37.76 8.12
N GLU A 94 3.69 39.00 7.73
CA GLU A 94 3.91 40.18 8.56
C GLU A 94 3.09 40.16 9.85
N HIS A 95 1.81 39.76 9.78
CA HIS A 95 0.96 39.65 10.96
C HIS A 95 1.38 38.47 11.84
N LEU A 96 1.80 37.36 11.24
CA LEU A 96 2.37 36.22 11.97
C LEU A 96 3.61 36.65 12.77
N ARG A 97 4.51 37.41 12.14
CA ARG A 97 5.72 37.98 12.79
C ARG A 97 5.35 38.94 13.92
N GLN A 98 4.31 39.76 13.75
CA GLN A 98 3.80 40.64 14.82
C GLN A 98 3.30 39.84 16.03
N GLN A 99 2.57 38.73 15.81
CA GLN A 99 2.09 37.86 16.89
C GLN A 99 3.25 37.19 17.64
N PHE A 100 4.27 36.72 16.92
CA PHE A 100 5.47 36.18 17.55
C PHE A 100 6.19 37.23 18.39
N ASN A 101 6.35 38.46 17.90
CA ASN A 101 7.00 39.53 18.68
C ASN A 101 6.20 39.95 19.93
N ALA A 102 4.88 39.76 19.94
CA ALA A 102 4.01 40.13 21.04
C ALA A 102 3.89 39.04 22.13
N THR A 103 4.31 37.81 21.85
CA THR A 103 4.13 36.65 22.73
C THR A 103 5.47 36.15 23.22
N PRO A 104 5.62 35.79 24.52
CA PRO A 104 6.80 35.07 24.98
C PRO A 104 7.01 33.80 24.16
N LEU A 105 8.21 33.63 23.61
CA LEU A 105 8.55 32.46 22.81
C LEU A 105 9.96 31.95 23.10
N ILE A 106 10.15 30.66 22.87
CA ILE A 106 11.44 29.98 22.78
C ILE A 106 11.64 29.65 21.29
N GLU A 107 12.76 30.05 20.73
CA GLU A 107 13.12 29.77 19.33
C GLU A 107 14.38 28.93 19.29
N THR A 108 14.36 27.81 18.56
CA THR A 108 15.59 27.10 18.21
C THR A 108 16.20 27.80 17.00
N VAL A 109 17.48 28.18 17.12
CA VAL A 109 18.19 28.89 16.07
C VAL A 109 19.28 28.01 15.47
N ALA A 110 19.30 27.93 14.14
CA ALA A 110 20.40 27.28 13.42
C ALA A 110 21.69 28.11 13.56
N ARG A 111 22.85 27.48 13.33
CA ARG A 111 24.17 28.14 13.43
C ARG A 111 24.32 29.31 12.48
N GLU A 112 23.62 29.27 11.36
CA GLU A 112 23.63 30.25 10.29
C GLU A 112 22.70 31.44 10.58
N HIS A 113 21.88 31.36 11.64
CA HIS A 113 20.91 32.40 11.98
C HIS A 113 21.60 33.64 12.56
N ALA A 114 21.14 34.84 12.18
CA ALA A 114 21.75 36.11 12.58
C ALA A 114 21.77 36.32 14.10
N ARG A 115 20.81 35.74 14.83
CA ARG A 115 20.71 35.81 16.30
C ARG A 115 21.34 34.63 17.03
N PHE A 116 22.09 33.77 16.33
CA PHE A 116 22.73 32.60 16.96
C PHE A 116 23.61 32.98 18.16
N GLY A 117 24.30 34.13 18.10
CA GLY A 117 25.13 34.63 19.21
C GLY A 117 24.37 35.09 20.45
N GLU A 118 23.04 35.28 20.36
CA GLU A 118 22.18 35.61 21.50
C GLU A 118 21.55 34.36 22.14
N ALA A 119 21.68 33.19 21.50
CA ALA A 119 21.06 31.96 21.97
C ALA A 119 21.85 31.29 23.10
N ALA A 120 21.12 30.68 24.02
CA ALA A 120 21.71 29.81 25.03
C ALA A 120 22.05 28.45 24.43
N ASP A 121 23.30 28.02 24.57
CA ASP A 121 23.71 26.67 24.19
C ASP A 121 23.16 25.66 25.20
N LEU A 122 22.31 24.75 24.73
CA LEU A 122 21.76 23.66 25.54
C LEU A 122 22.72 22.48 25.67
N GLY A 123 23.91 22.54 25.04
CA GLY A 123 24.92 21.49 25.10
C GLY A 123 24.48 20.18 24.44
N VAL A 124 23.51 20.25 23.52
CA VAL A 124 22.93 19.10 22.81
C VAL A 124 23.84 18.71 21.65
N GLN A 125 24.22 17.45 21.60
CA GLN A 125 25.02 16.84 20.56
C GLN A 125 24.27 15.65 19.96
N PRO A 126 24.49 15.31 18.68
CA PRO A 126 23.98 14.05 18.13
C PRO A 126 24.56 12.87 18.91
N ALA A 127 23.73 11.85 19.16
CA ALA A 127 24.25 10.63 19.76
C ALA A 127 25.21 9.91 18.79
N PRO A 128 26.23 9.22 19.31
CA PRO A 128 27.12 8.42 18.47
C PRO A 128 26.39 7.21 17.90
N ASP A 129 26.77 6.80 16.69
CA ASP A 129 26.33 5.54 16.10
C ASP A 129 27.07 4.36 16.75
N LEU A 130 26.32 3.46 17.37
CA LEU A 130 26.82 2.35 18.16
C LEU A 130 26.18 1.04 17.69
N PRO A 131 26.49 0.57 16.47
CA PRO A 131 25.86 -0.60 15.89
C PRO A 131 26.09 -1.84 16.75
N ILE A 132 25.01 -2.59 17.02
CA ILE A 132 25.08 -3.84 17.80
C ILE A 132 25.63 -4.99 16.94
N ASN A 133 25.29 -5.02 15.65
CA ASN A 133 25.70 -6.07 14.73
C ASN A 133 26.66 -5.49 13.69
N VAL A 134 27.94 -5.81 13.83
CA VAL A 134 28.99 -5.44 12.86
C VAL A 134 29.63 -6.72 12.35
N ARG A 135 29.78 -6.85 11.03
CA ARG A 135 30.44 -8.02 10.41
C ARG A 135 31.84 -8.23 10.99
N ASP A 136 32.19 -9.49 11.23
CA ASP A 136 33.51 -9.93 11.71
C ASP A 136 33.95 -9.37 13.08
N ALA A 137 33.01 -8.88 13.89
CA ALA A 137 33.27 -8.39 15.25
C ALA A 137 32.32 -9.03 16.28
N GLU A 138 32.72 -9.01 17.55
CA GLU A 138 31.82 -9.42 18.64
C GLU A 138 30.61 -8.48 18.72
N PRO A 139 29.39 -9.01 18.90
CA PRO A 139 28.18 -8.19 19.04
C PRO A 139 28.30 -7.15 20.15
N ALA A 140 27.74 -5.97 19.89
CA ALA A 140 27.67 -4.82 20.79
C ALA A 140 29.04 -4.26 21.24
N THR A 141 30.16 -4.57 20.56
CA THR A 141 31.50 -4.09 20.96
C THR A 141 31.55 -2.56 21.08
N ALA A 142 31.01 -1.83 20.10
CA ALA A 142 30.96 -0.37 20.12
C ALA A 142 30.16 0.16 21.32
N LEU A 143 28.98 -0.43 21.56
CA LEU A 143 28.12 -0.06 22.68
C LEU A 143 28.78 -0.38 24.03
N LYS A 144 29.43 -1.54 24.20
CA LYS A 144 30.16 -1.88 25.43
C LYS A 144 31.26 -0.87 25.73
N SER A 145 32.08 -0.54 24.73
CA SER A 145 33.16 0.44 24.87
C SER A 145 32.63 1.82 25.27
N PHE A 146 31.52 2.24 24.67
CA PHE A 146 30.86 3.49 25.00
C PHE A 146 30.28 3.47 26.42
N LEU A 147 29.50 2.45 26.80
CA LEU A 147 28.91 2.34 28.13
C LEU A 147 29.98 2.28 29.25
N ALA A 148 31.15 1.71 28.98
CA ALA A 148 32.25 1.64 29.94
C ALA A 148 33.00 2.97 30.11
N SER A 149 32.97 3.85 29.11
CA SER A 149 33.73 5.10 29.10
C SER A 149 32.88 6.35 29.32
N TYR A 150 31.57 6.29 29.08
CA TYR A 150 30.67 7.42 29.24
C TYR A 150 30.47 7.75 30.73
N PRO A 151 30.75 8.98 31.18
CA PRO A 151 30.73 9.34 32.60
C PRO A 151 29.31 9.54 33.16
N GLY A 152 28.30 9.56 32.30
CA GLY A 152 26.93 9.91 32.63
C GLY A 152 25.92 8.76 32.51
N ARG A 153 24.65 9.13 32.39
CA ARG A 153 23.54 8.19 32.22
C ARG A 153 23.29 7.91 30.75
N VAL A 154 23.15 6.64 30.38
CA VAL A 154 22.78 6.23 29.03
C VAL A 154 21.38 5.61 29.03
N LEU A 155 20.46 6.22 28.29
CA LEU A 155 19.11 5.70 28.09
C LEU A 155 19.02 4.99 26.74
N LEU A 156 18.63 3.72 26.77
CA LEU A 156 18.23 2.96 25.60
C LEU A 156 16.72 3.09 25.44
N ALA A 157 16.30 3.95 24.52
CA ALA A 157 14.90 4.22 24.25
C ALA A 157 14.37 3.27 23.17
N SER A 158 13.32 2.52 23.50
CA SER A 158 12.60 1.65 22.57
C SER A 158 11.19 2.16 22.33
N ASP A 159 10.62 1.86 21.16
CA ASP A 159 9.28 2.34 20.78
C ASP A 159 8.13 1.61 21.47
N SER A 160 8.37 0.35 21.89
CA SER A 160 7.33 -0.51 22.48
C SER A 160 7.90 -1.42 23.57
N PRO A 161 7.05 -1.94 24.47
CA PRO A 161 7.47 -2.91 25.49
C PRO A 161 8.10 -4.16 24.88
N GLY A 162 7.54 -4.70 23.79
CA GLY A 162 8.07 -5.89 23.12
C GLY A 162 9.43 -5.63 22.46
N ARG A 163 9.64 -4.44 21.87
CA ARG A 163 10.96 -4.07 21.33
C ARG A 163 12.00 -3.87 22.43
N ARG A 164 11.59 -3.27 23.56
CA ARG A 164 12.45 -3.17 24.75
C ARG A 164 12.87 -4.55 25.24
N GLU A 165 11.95 -5.52 25.28
CA GLU A 165 12.24 -6.90 25.67
C GLU A 165 13.21 -7.58 24.69
N ALA A 166 12.95 -7.47 23.38
CA ALA A 166 13.85 -8.01 22.36
C ALA A 166 15.25 -7.37 22.41
N LEU A 167 15.32 -6.06 22.65
CA LEU A 167 16.57 -5.33 22.83
C LEU A 167 17.29 -5.80 24.10
N GLN A 168 16.59 -5.99 25.21
CA GLN A 168 17.17 -6.53 26.45
C GLN A 168 17.69 -7.95 26.29
N GLU A 169 16.98 -8.81 25.56
CA GLU A 169 17.43 -10.17 25.27
C GLU A 169 18.70 -10.16 24.43
N THR A 170 18.72 -9.34 23.36
CA THR A 170 19.89 -9.16 22.48
C THR A 170 21.10 -8.64 23.26
N LEU A 171 20.90 -7.60 24.08
CA LEU A 171 21.94 -7.03 24.93
C LEU A 171 22.40 -7.99 26.02
N GLY A 172 21.47 -8.77 26.58
CA GLY A 172 21.74 -9.80 27.58
C GLY A 172 22.65 -10.90 27.05
N ALA A 173 22.45 -11.34 25.81
CA ALA A 173 23.34 -12.28 25.13
C ALA A 173 24.76 -11.71 24.94
N ALA A 174 24.87 -10.39 24.76
CA ALA A 174 26.14 -9.67 24.73
C ALA A 174 26.70 -9.35 26.14
N GLY A 175 26.00 -9.64 27.24
CA GLY A 175 26.42 -9.35 28.61
C GLY A 175 26.15 -7.93 29.10
N ILE A 176 25.33 -7.15 28.39
CA ILE A 176 24.86 -5.82 28.81
C ILE A 176 23.46 -5.97 29.44
N LYS A 177 23.27 -5.44 30.66
CA LYS A 177 22.01 -5.51 31.39
C LYS A 177 21.57 -4.12 31.86
N PRO A 178 20.86 -3.35 31.01
CA PRO A 178 20.38 -2.03 31.38
C PRO A 178 19.24 -2.12 32.41
N SER A 179 19.23 -1.20 33.37
CA SER A 179 18.17 -1.11 34.39
C SER A 179 16.89 -0.54 33.79
N VAL A 180 15.74 -1.17 34.07
CA VAL A 180 14.47 -0.75 33.47
C VAL A 180 13.86 0.40 34.25
N VAL A 181 13.49 1.47 33.55
CA VAL A 181 12.75 2.62 34.10
C VAL A 181 11.40 2.76 33.39
N ALA A 182 10.37 3.20 34.11
CA ALA A 182 9.01 3.15 33.57
C ALA A 182 8.78 4.17 32.45
N ASN A 183 9.40 5.35 32.54
CA ASN A 183 9.25 6.44 31.57
C ASN A 183 10.47 7.38 31.57
N TRP A 184 10.43 8.40 30.71
CA TRP A 184 11.46 9.45 30.62
C TRP A 184 11.57 10.30 31.89
N GLU A 185 10.46 10.61 32.55
CA GLU A 185 10.44 11.47 33.75
C GLU A 185 11.18 10.80 34.91
N ASP A 186 10.93 9.51 35.12
CA ASP A 186 11.63 8.69 36.11
C ASP A 186 13.13 8.63 35.80
N PHE A 187 13.51 8.47 34.52
CA PHE A 187 14.92 8.50 34.09
C PHE A 187 15.58 9.86 34.36
N ALA A 188 14.90 10.96 34.01
CA ALA A 188 15.40 12.31 34.20
C ALA A 188 15.57 12.65 35.70
N ALA A 189 14.65 12.14 36.54
CA ALA A 189 14.66 12.34 37.99
C ALA A 189 15.69 11.48 38.74
N LEU A 190 16.35 10.50 38.09
CA LEU A 190 17.46 9.76 38.70
C LEU A 190 18.55 10.76 39.14
N ALA A 191 19.08 10.56 40.35
CA ALA A 191 20.29 11.26 40.80
C ALA A 191 21.49 10.86 39.92
N ASP A 192 22.64 11.54 40.07
CA ASP A 192 23.87 11.40 39.25
C ASP A 192 24.56 10.02 39.33
N GLU A 193 23.81 8.94 39.12
CA GLU A 193 24.28 7.58 38.99
C GLU A 193 24.64 7.32 37.53
N ALA A 194 25.93 7.21 37.23
CA ALA A 194 26.38 6.71 35.93
C ALA A 194 25.86 5.27 35.73
N GLY A 195 25.30 4.98 34.55
CA GLY A 195 24.67 3.69 34.31
C GLY A 195 23.92 3.61 32.98
N SER A 196 23.53 2.38 32.63
CA SER A 196 22.69 2.10 31.45
C SER A 196 21.27 1.77 31.87
N PHE A 197 20.30 2.39 31.21
CA PHE A 197 18.88 2.28 31.51
C PHE A 197 18.10 1.97 30.24
N ALA A 198 16.94 1.32 30.37
CA ALA A 198 16.06 1.01 29.24
C ALA A 198 14.63 1.43 29.56
N THR A 199 13.98 2.11 28.62
CA THR A 199 12.59 2.53 28.76
C THR A 199 11.84 2.49 27.44
N VAL A 200 10.52 2.60 27.51
CA VAL A 200 9.68 2.83 26.33
C VAL A 200 9.49 4.34 26.17
N ALA A 201 10.21 4.93 25.22
CA ALA A 201 10.13 6.36 24.91
C ALA A 201 10.25 6.59 23.41
N ALA A 202 9.35 7.40 22.86
CA ALA A 202 9.27 7.66 21.43
C ALA A 202 10.23 8.79 21.04
N PHE A 203 11.50 8.46 20.83
CA PHE A 203 12.50 9.35 20.26
C PHE A 203 12.84 8.92 18.84
N ASP A 204 12.78 9.85 17.88
CA ASP A 204 13.16 9.56 16.50
C ASP A 204 14.67 9.34 16.37
N ASN A 205 15.48 10.23 16.96
CA ASN A 205 16.93 10.18 16.95
C ASN A 205 17.47 10.27 18.37
N GLY A 206 18.59 9.60 18.62
CA GLY A 206 19.37 9.77 19.83
C GLY A 206 20.07 11.12 19.89
N PHE A 207 20.31 11.60 21.10
CA PHE A 207 21.02 12.83 21.39
C PHE A 207 21.81 12.68 22.69
N ALA A 208 22.81 13.53 22.89
CA ALA A 208 23.54 13.64 24.14
C ALA A 208 23.46 15.07 24.68
N ILE A 209 23.36 15.23 26.00
CA ILE A 209 23.38 16.49 26.72
C ILE A 209 24.63 16.49 27.59
N SER A 210 25.33 17.62 27.64
CA SER A 210 26.58 17.76 28.41
C SER A 210 26.32 17.95 29.91
N GLU A 211 25.30 18.71 30.28
CA GLU A 211 24.95 19.03 31.67
C GLU A 211 23.43 18.91 31.90
N PRO A 212 22.94 17.90 32.67
CA PRO A 212 23.69 16.75 33.17
C PRO A 212 24.16 15.82 32.02
N PRO A 213 25.23 15.04 32.22
CA PRO A 213 25.76 14.14 31.19
C PRO A 213 24.77 12.99 30.95
N ILE A 214 23.95 13.14 29.90
CA ILE A 214 22.92 12.18 29.49
C ILE A 214 23.13 11.84 28.02
N CYS A 215 23.12 10.56 27.68
CA CYS A 215 23.09 10.09 26.30
C CYS A 215 21.82 9.25 26.08
N VAL A 216 21.00 9.63 25.12
CA VAL A 216 19.84 8.88 24.68
C VAL A 216 20.19 8.19 23.36
N LEU A 217 20.12 6.87 23.34
CA LEU A 217 20.31 6.04 22.16
C LEU A 217 18.95 5.46 21.78
N THR A 218 18.58 5.59 20.51
CA THR A 218 17.40 4.92 19.95
C THR A 218 17.83 3.72 19.13
N GLU A 219 16.87 2.93 18.66
CA GLU A 219 17.14 1.82 17.75
C GLU A 219 17.89 2.26 16.47
N ARG A 220 17.82 3.54 16.06
CA ARG A 220 18.58 4.03 14.90
C ARG A 220 20.09 4.03 15.13
N GLN A 221 20.55 4.45 16.31
CA GLN A 221 21.97 4.41 16.65
C GLN A 221 22.49 2.98 16.83
N LEU A 222 21.61 2.04 17.20
CA LEU A 222 21.95 0.63 17.46
C LEU A 222 21.82 -0.26 16.20
N TYR A 223 20.92 0.12 15.29
CA TYR A 223 20.62 -0.55 14.03
C TYR A 223 20.49 0.48 12.90
N PRO A 224 21.62 1.02 12.39
CA PRO A 224 21.61 2.07 11.37
C PRO A 224 20.83 1.70 10.10
N ASP A 225 20.80 0.40 9.74
CA ASP A 225 20.06 -0.12 8.58
C ASP A 225 18.52 -0.07 8.74
N ARG A 226 18.00 0.21 9.94
CA ARG A 226 16.56 0.38 10.22
C ARG A 226 16.11 1.86 10.17
N ALA A 227 17.03 2.81 9.97
CA ALA A 227 16.75 4.24 10.08
C ALA A 227 16.07 4.79 8.82
N GLY A 228 14.74 4.64 8.74
CA GLY A 228 14.01 5.21 7.62
C GLY A 228 12.50 5.12 7.70
N GLN A 229 11.86 5.59 8.78
CA GLN A 229 10.46 6.04 8.73
C GLN A 229 10.02 6.74 10.03
N PRO A 230 9.68 8.05 10.00
CA PRO A 230 9.00 8.72 11.12
C PRO A 230 7.54 8.25 11.20
N ARG A 231 7.07 7.89 12.40
CA ARG A 231 5.70 7.39 12.62
C ARG A 231 4.74 8.50 13.01
N ARG A 232 3.72 8.74 12.17
CA ARG A 232 2.49 9.43 12.57
C ARG A 232 1.50 8.39 13.09
N ARG A 233 1.29 8.33 14.41
CA ARG A 233 0.25 7.49 15.01
C ARG A 233 -1.14 7.94 14.53
N ARG A 234 -1.90 7.04 13.91
CA ARG A 234 -3.36 7.14 13.89
C ARG A 234 -3.98 5.76 14.14
N ARG A 235 -4.90 5.72 15.11
CA ARG A 235 -5.81 4.61 15.34
C ARG A 235 -6.84 4.55 14.21
N SER A 236 -7.02 3.38 13.60
CA SER A 236 -8.35 2.84 13.32
C SER A 236 -8.23 1.36 13.03
N ASP A 237 -8.71 0.53 13.97
CA ASP A 237 -9.25 -0.77 13.62
C ASP A 237 -10.42 -0.54 12.66
N ARG A 238 -10.34 -1.12 11.47
CA ARG A 238 -11.52 -1.37 10.65
C ARG A 238 -11.69 -2.88 10.59
N ASP A 239 -12.80 -3.30 11.15
CA ASP A 239 -13.27 -4.67 11.22
C ASP A 239 -13.36 -5.28 9.79
N PRO A 240 -12.69 -6.41 9.50
CA PRO A 240 -12.73 -7.08 8.20
C PRO A 240 -14.16 -7.45 7.75
N ASP A 241 -15.09 -7.60 8.69
CA ASP A 241 -16.48 -7.99 8.42
C ASP A 241 -17.30 -6.90 7.70
N SER A 242 -16.81 -5.66 7.62
CA SER A 242 -17.53 -4.58 6.90
C SER A 242 -17.52 -4.74 5.37
N ILE A 243 -16.73 -5.67 4.82
CA ILE A 243 -16.59 -5.89 3.37
C ILE A 243 -17.73 -6.80 2.82
N ILE A 244 -18.52 -7.45 3.68
CA ILE A 244 -19.40 -8.58 3.28
C ILE A 244 -20.91 -8.22 3.24
N ARG A 245 -21.32 -6.96 3.41
CA ARG A 245 -22.76 -6.58 3.37
C ARG A 245 -23.15 -5.77 2.12
N ASP A 246 -23.39 -6.50 1.04
CA ASP A 246 -23.63 -5.98 -0.32
C ASP A 246 -25.12 -5.78 -0.70
N LEU A 247 -26.04 -5.77 0.28
CA LEU A 247 -27.49 -5.63 0.03
C LEU A 247 -28.06 -4.25 0.42
N SER A 248 -27.29 -3.41 1.12
CA SER A 248 -27.76 -2.12 1.65
C SER A 248 -27.75 -0.98 0.61
N GLU A 249 -27.20 -1.20 -0.58
CA GLU A 249 -26.91 -0.17 -1.58
C GLU A 249 -27.50 -0.48 -2.98
N ILE A 250 -28.68 -1.11 -3.04
CA ILE A 250 -29.32 -1.38 -4.33
C ILE A 250 -30.13 -0.15 -4.77
N ALA A 251 -29.64 0.57 -5.77
CA ALA A 251 -30.38 1.64 -6.44
C ALA A 251 -31.48 1.08 -7.36
N GLU A 252 -32.58 1.82 -7.52
CA GLU A 252 -33.62 1.46 -8.49
C GLU A 252 -33.04 1.32 -9.90
N GLY A 253 -33.49 0.31 -10.64
CA GLY A 253 -32.94 -0.07 -11.94
C GLY A 253 -31.70 -0.96 -11.87
N SER A 254 -31.16 -1.25 -10.68
CA SER A 254 -30.05 -2.20 -10.55
C SER A 254 -30.46 -3.62 -10.95
N PRO A 255 -29.58 -4.39 -11.62
CA PRO A 255 -29.85 -5.78 -11.94
C PRO A 255 -29.80 -6.65 -10.67
N ILE A 256 -30.85 -7.44 -10.48
CA ILE A 256 -30.98 -8.38 -9.36
C ILE A 256 -31.36 -9.75 -9.90
N VAL A 257 -31.01 -10.80 -9.15
CA VAL A 257 -31.24 -12.20 -9.50
C VAL A 257 -32.20 -12.79 -8.48
N HIS A 258 -33.34 -13.29 -8.96
CA HIS A 258 -34.22 -14.15 -8.17
C HIS A 258 -33.85 -15.61 -8.42
N GLU A 259 -33.77 -16.43 -7.38
CA GLU A 259 -33.31 -17.82 -7.47
C GLU A 259 -34.11 -18.66 -8.50
N ASP A 260 -35.42 -18.45 -8.56
CA ASP A 260 -36.33 -19.19 -9.44
C ASP A 260 -36.61 -18.53 -10.81
N HIS A 261 -36.49 -17.21 -10.89
CA HIS A 261 -36.96 -16.43 -12.05
C HIS A 261 -35.82 -15.77 -12.83
N GLY A 262 -34.60 -15.80 -12.30
CA GLY A 262 -33.41 -15.28 -12.96
C GLY A 262 -33.25 -13.77 -12.82
N VAL A 263 -32.50 -13.20 -13.76
CA VAL A 263 -32.07 -11.80 -13.72
C VAL A 263 -33.19 -10.86 -14.17
N GLY A 264 -33.54 -9.92 -13.30
CA GLY A 264 -34.48 -8.82 -13.50
C GLY A 264 -33.90 -7.47 -13.07
N ARG A 265 -34.74 -6.45 -12.96
CA ARG A 265 -34.38 -5.08 -12.57
C ARG A 265 -35.17 -4.68 -11.33
N TYR A 266 -34.49 -4.19 -10.31
CA TYR A 266 -35.12 -3.72 -9.09
C TYR A 266 -35.95 -2.44 -9.34
N ARG A 267 -37.19 -2.37 -8.86
CA ARG A 267 -38.10 -1.21 -9.01
C ARG A 267 -38.55 -0.57 -7.71
N GLY A 268 -37.93 -0.95 -6.58
CA GLY A 268 -38.29 -0.40 -5.28
C GLY A 268 -39.11 -1.37 -4.42
N LEU A 269 -39.49 -0.88 -3.25
CA LEU A 269 -40.47 -1.52 -2.38
C LEU A 269 -41.85 -0.91 -2.65
N VAL A 270 -42.86 -1.77 -2.75
CA VAL A 270 -44.25 -1.38 -2.91
C VAL A 270 -45.10 -2.02 -1.83
N THR A 271 -46.08 -1.29 -1.32
CA THR A 271 -47.08 -1.83 -0.41
C THR A 271 -48.29 -2.31 -1.21
N LEU A 272 -48.65 -3.59 -1.06
CA LEU A 272 -49.81 -4.18 -1.69
C LEU A 272 -50.76 -4.71 -0.60
N ASP A 273 -52.06 -4.50 -0.80
CA ASP A 273 -53.09 -5.04 0.10
C ASP A 273 -53.36 -6.50 -0.26
N VAL A 274 -52.98 -7.42 0.63
CA VAL A 274 -53.22 -8.86 0.47
C VAL A 274 -54.09 -9.32 1.63
N GLY A 275 -55.39 -9.49 1.38
CA GLY A 275 -56.35 -10.00 2.39
C GLY A 275 -56.50 -9.08 3.60
N ASP A 276 -56.83 -7.80 3.37
CA ASP A 276 -57.09 -6.75 4.37
C ASP A 276 -55.89 -6.33 5.26
N THR A 277 -54.69 -6.82 4.97
CA THR A 277 -53.45 -6.35 5.63
C THR A 277 -52.48 -5.77 4.60
N PRO A 278 -51.99 -4.53 4.77
CA PRO A 278 -50.96 -3.98 3.90
C PRO A 278 -49.66 -4.74 4.14
N ALA A 279 -49.07 -5.28 3.07
CA ALA A 279 -47.80 -5.99 3.11
C ALA A 279 -46.80 -5.37 2.13
N GLU A 280 -45.52 -5.33 2.51
CA GLU A 280 -44.45 -4.81 1.68
C GLU A 280 -43.86 -5.89 0.79
N PHE A 281 -43.68 -5.54 -0.48
CA PHE A 281 -43.10 -6.40 -1.51
C PHE A 281 -41.96 -5.66 -2.23
N LEU A 282 -40.95 -6.40 -2.61
CA LEU A 282 -39.91 -5.99 -3.54
C LEU A 282 -40.44 -6.14 -4.97
N GLU A 283 -40.46 -5.06 -5.75
CA GLU A 283 -40.84 -5.10 -7.16
C GLU A 283 -39.61 -5.40 -8.03
N ILE A 284 -39.74 -6.43 -8.88
CA ILE A 284 -38.72 -6.82 -9.86
C ILE A 284 -39.34 -6.82 -11.26
N GLU A 285 -38.76 -6.06 -12.18
CA GLU A 285 -39.16 -6.03 -13.59
C GLU A 285 -38.30 -7.01 -14.42
N TYR A 286 -38.97 -7.77 -15.29
CA TYR A 286 -38.41 -8.75 -16.21
C TYR A 286 -38.61 -8.33 -17.67
N ALA A 287 -38.12 -9.14 -18.61
CA ALA A 287 -38.26 -8.85 -20.05
C ALA A 287 -39.73 -8.63 -20.43
N LYS A 288 -39.98 -7.77 -21.42
CA LYS A 288 -41.32 -7.39 -21.91
C LYS A 288 -42.19 -6.61 -20.90
N GLY A 289 -41.61 -6.13 -19.80
CA GLY A 289 -42.32 -5.34 -18.79
C GLY A 289 -43.08 -6.19 -17.77
N ASP A 290 -42.82 -7.49 -17.73
CA ASP A 290 -43.41 -8.40 -16.73
C ASP A 290 -42.91 -8.04 -15.33
N LYS A 291 -43.78 -8.08 -14.32
CA LYS A 291 -43.44 -7.71 -12.94
C LYS A 291 -43.61 -8.88 -11.98
N LEU A 292 -42.68 -9.01 -11.04
CA LEU A 292 -42.70 -9.97 -9.94
C LEU A 292 -42.65 -9.20 -8.61
N TYR A 293 -43.57 -9.52 -7.70
CA TYR A 293 -43.60 -8.96 -6.35
C TYR A 293 -43.15 -10.02 -5.36
N VAL A 294 -42.00 -9.81 -4.73
CA VAL A 294 -41.41 -10.74 -3.77
C VAL A 294 -41.66 -10.21 -2.36
N PRO A 295 -42.34 -10.96 -1.47
CA PRO A 295 -42.54 -10.52 -0.08
C PRO A 295 -41.20 -10.21 0.59
N VAL A 296 -41.14 -9.19 1.47
CA VAL A 296 -39.93 -8.88 2.25
C VAL A 296 -39.44 -10.10 3.06
N ALA A 297 -40.33 -10.98 3.50
CA ALA A 297 -39.99 -12.23 4.18
C ALA A 297 -39.18 -13.21 3.30
N GLN A 298 -39.23 -13.08 1.96
CA GLN A 298 -38.57 -13.94 0.98
C GLN A 298 -37.34 -13.27 0.32
N LEU A 299 -36.82 -12.18 0.89
CA LEU A 299 -35.64 -11.50 0.36
C LEU A 299 -34.39 -12.39 0.25
N HIS A 300 -34.31 -13.49 0.99
CA HIS A 300 -33.22 -14.46 0.89
C HIS A 300 -33.14 -15.15 -0.48
N LEU A 301 -34.20 -15.12 -1.30
CA LEU A 301 -34.22 -15.63 -2.68
C LEU A 301 -33.66 -14.61 -3.70
N VAL A 302 -33.37 -13.39 -3.26
CA VAL A 302 -32.93 -12.29 -4.11
C VAL A 302 -31.47 -11.97 -3.82
N SER A 303 -30.66 -11.91 -4.86
CA SER A 303 -29.24 -11.56 -4.79
C SER A 303 -28.90 -10.48 -5.81
N ARG A 304 -27.90 -9.65 -5.52
CA ARG A 304 -27.38 -8.66 -6.49
C ARG A 304 -26.72 -9.38 -7.67
N TYR A 305 -26.95 -8.91 -8.89
CA TYR A 305 -26.23 -9.43 -10.05
C TYR A 305 -24.81 -8.85 -10.09
N SER A 306 -23.80 -9.73 -10.00
CA SER A 306 -22.37 -9.36 -9.97
C SER A 306 -21.62 -9.74 -11.26
N GLY A 307 -22.34 -9.89 -12.38
CA GLY A 307 -21.78 -10.33 -13.67
C GLY A 307 -21.20 -9.17 -14.49
N ALA A 308 -21.64 -9.05 -15.76
CA ALA A 308 -21.24 -7.94 -16.63
C ALA A 308 -21.75 -6.58 -16.09
N SER A 309 -21.33 -5.47 -16.71
CA SER A 309 -21.79 -4.13 -16.33
C SER A 309 -23.32 -4.06 -16.16
N PRO A 310 -23.84 -3.23 -15.25
CA PRO A 310 -25.29 -3.16 -14.96
C PRO A 310 -26.17 -3.00 -16.20
N ASP A 311 -25.67 -2.26 -17.20
CA ASP A 311 -26.36 -1.99 -18.46
C ASP A 311 -26.40 -3.20 -19.42
N ALA A 312 -25.42 -4.09 -19.33
CA ALA A 312 -25.31 -5.29 -20.17
C ALA A 312 -25.92 -6.54 -19.52
N ALA A 313 -26.46 -6.43 -18.30
CA ALA A 313 -27.04 -7.56 -17.58
C ALA A 313 -28.28 -8.10 -18.32
N PRO A 314 -28.38 -9.43 -18.56
CA PRO A 314 -29.50 -10.01 -19.28
C PRO A 314 -30.82 -9.81 -18.52
N LEU A 315 -31.92 -9.73 -19.25
CA LEU A 315 -33.28 -9.71 -18.72
C LEU A 315 -33.96 -11.03 -19.10
N HIS A 316 -34.33 -11.84 -18.11
CA HIS A 316 -35.05 -13.09 -18.35
C HIS A 316 -36.56 -12.83 -18.47
N SER A 317 -37.32 -13.74 -19.08
CA SER A 317 -38.79 -13.71 -19.07
C SER A 317 -39.35 -14.56 -17.93
N LEU A 318 -40.42 -14.10 -17.29
CA LEU A 318 -41.12 -14.89 -16.27
C LEU A 318 -41.70 -16.17 -16.90
N GLY A 319 -41.49 -17.31 -16.23
CA GLY A 319 -41.97 -18.62 -16.70
C GLY A 319 -41.21 -19.22 -17.90
N GLY A 320 -40.15 -18.58 -18.39
CA GLY A 320 -39.34 -19.09 -19.50
C GLY A 320 -38.34 -20.17 -19.09
N GLU A 321 -38.14 -21.19 -19.92
CA GLU A 321 -37.15 -22.26 -19.66
C GLU A 321 -35.68 -21.81 -19.76
N GLN A 322 -35.43 -20.56 -20.20
CA GLN A 322 -34.06 -20.06 -20.42
C GLN A 322 -33.26 -20.03 -19.12
N TRP A 323 -33.86 -19.58 -18.02
CA TRP A 323 -33.22 -19.54 -16.70
C TRP A 323 -32.95 -20.95 -16.18
N GLU A 324 -33.94 -21.84 -16.25
CA GLU A 324 -33.81 -23.24 -15.87
C GLU A 324 -32.69 -23.97 -16.64
N LYS A 325 -32.61 -23.76 -17.97
CA LYS A 325 -31.52 -24.29 -18.80
C LYS A 325 -30.17 -23.69 -18.41
N ALA A 326 -30.11 -22.39 -18.12
CA ALA A 326 -28.89 -21.72 -17.66
C ALA A 326 -28.44 -22.26 -16.29
N LYS A 327 -29.37 -22.41 -15.33
CA LYS A 327 -29.15 -22.98 -13.99
C LYS A 327 -28.62 -24.42 -14.08
N ARG A 328 -29.23 -25.28 -14.91
CA ARG A 328 -28.73 -26.65 -15.14
C ARG A 328 -27.35 -26.70 -15.77
N ARG A 329 -27.10 -25.88 -16.80
CA ARG A 329 -25.77 -25.79 -17.43
C ARG A 329 -24.71 -25.28 -16.46
N ALA A 330 -25.03 -24.28 -15.63
CA ALA A 330 -24.15 -23.78 -14.59
C ALA A 330 -23.89 -24.85 -13.53
N ALA A 331 -24.92 -25.54 -13.05
CA ALA A 331 -24.79 -26.63 -12.09
C ALA A 331 -23.92 -27.77 -12.62
N GLN A 332 -24.05 -28.14 -13.90
CA GLN A 332 -23.18 -29.14 -14.53
C GLN A 332 -21.73 -28.67 -14.57
N LYS A 333 -21.46 -27.45 -15.02
CA LYS A 333 -20.10 -26.89 -15.03
C LYS A 333 -19.50 -26.78 -13.62
N VAL A 334 -20.30 -26.41 -12.63
CA VAL A 334 -19.88 -26.36 -11.23
C VAL A 334 -19.54 -27.77 -10.73
N ARG A 335 -20.34 -28.78 -11.07
CA ARG A 335 -20.03 -30.19 -10.75
C ARG A 335 -18.76 -30.67 -11.41
N ASP A 336 -18.55 -30.38 -12.70
CA ASP A 336 -17.35 -30.78 -13.43
C ASP A 336 -16.09 -30.16 -12.80
N VAL A 337 -16.15 -28.86 -12.46
CA VAL A 337 -15.07 -28.14 -11.77
C VAL A 337 -14.86 -28.67 -10.35
N ALA A 338 -15.93 -28.95 -9.60
CA ALA A 338 -15.83 -29.50 -8.26
C ALA A 338 -15.21 -30.90 -8.27
N ALA A 339 -15.57 -31.74 -9.24
CA ALA A 339 -14.98 -33.06 -9.43
C ALA A 339 -13.48 -32.96 -9.74
N GLU A 340 -13.08 -32.06 -10.65
CA GLU A 340 -11.67 -31.79 -10.97
C GLU A 340 -10.88 -31.35 -9.73
N LEU A 341 -11.45 -30.42 -8.92
CA LEU A 341 -10.80 -29.93 -7.71
C LEU A 341 -10.73 -30.99 -6.61
N LEU A 342 -11.77 -31.77 -6.42
CA LEU A 342 -11.79 -32.89 -5.48
C LEU A 342 -10.77 -33.97 -5.88
N GLU A 343 -10.60 -34.24 -7.18
CA GLU A 343 -9.57 -35.15 -7.65
C GLU A 343 -8.16 -34.63 -7.33
N ILE A 344 -7.90 -33.33 -7.53
CA ILE A 344 -6.63 -32.71 -7.15
C ILE A 344 -6.41 -32.82 -5.63
N GLN A 345 -7.44 -32.55 -4.82
CA GLN A 345 -7.34 -32.60 -3.37
C GLN A 345 -7.13 -34.02 -2.86
N ALA A 346 -7.86 -35.00 -3.40
CA ALA A 346 -7.68 -36.41 -3.08
C ALA A 346 -6.27 -36.90 -3.44
N ARG A 347 -5.72 -36.47 -4.58
CA ARG A 347 -4.32 -36.78 -4.95
C ARG A 347 -3.32 -36.15 -3.98
N ARG A 348 -3.62 -34.99 -3.41
CA ARG A 348 -2.77 -34.31 -2.41
C ARG A 348 -2.85 -34.95 -1.04
N GLU A 349 -4.03 -35.35 -0.59
CA GLU A 349 -4.21 -36.05 0.69
C GLU A 349 -3.66 -37.48 0.66
N ALA A 350 -3.74 -38.15 -0.49
CA ALA A 350 -3.18 -39.49 -0.67
C ALA A 350 -1.65 -39.51 -0.79
N ARG A 351 -1.01 -38.36 -1.01
CA ARG A 351 0.46 -38.25 -1.02
C ARG A 351 0.96 -37.80 0.34
N GLU A 352 1.94 -38.53 0.86
CA GLU A 352 2.86 -38.02 1.87
C GLU A 352 3.74 -36.95 1.21
N GLY A 353 3.41 -35.68 1.41
CA GLY A 353 4.30 -34.57 1.08
C GLY A 353 5.42 -34.46 2.12
N ARG A 354 6.41 -33.63 1.82
CA ARG A 354 7.60 -33.48 2.68
C ARG A 354 7.50 -32.18 3.45
N ALA A 355 7.32 -32.30 4.76
CA ALA A 355 7.36 -31.16 5.67
C ALA A 355 8.68 -30.38 5.54
N LEU A 356 8.58 -29.07 5.31
CA LEU A 356 9.69 -28.13 5.27
C LEU A 356 9.77 -27.43 6.62
N GLN A 357 10.56 -28.02 7.52
CA GLN A 357 10.80 -27.46 8.85
C GLN A 357 11.84 -26.35 8.75
N ALA A 358 11.43 -25.11 9.02
CA ALA A 358 12.34 -23.98 9.13
C ALA A 358 13.04 -23.99 10.49
N ASP A 359 14.35 -23.75 10.51
CA ASP A 359 15.05 -23.46 11.76
C ASP A 359 14.52 -22.12 12.31
N ARG A 360 13.90 -22.19 13.49
CA ARG A 360 13.25 -21.04 14.12
C ARG A 360 14.23 -19.91 14.42
N ALA A 361 15.45 -20.22 14.89
CA ALA A 361 16.42 -19.20 15.23
C ALA A 361 16.92 -18.46 13.97
N MET A 362 17.19 -19.19 12.90
CA MET A 362 17.57 -18.59 11.62
C MET A 362 16.42 -17.77 11.01
N TYR A 363 15.19 -18.29 11.11
CA TYR A 363 14.01 -17.60 10.62
C TYR A 363 13.75 -16.29 11.37
N GLU A 364 13.84 -16.28 12.70
CA GLU A 364 13.65 -15.09 13.52
C GLU A 364 14.74 -14.04 13.22
N GLN A 365 16.00 -14.46 13.02
CA GLN A 365 17.08 -13.57 12.59
C GLN A 365 16.82 -12.99 11.19
N PHE A 366 16.32 -13.79 10.25
CA PHE A 366 15.94 -13.34 8.91
C PHE A 366 14.78 -12.32 8.96
N ALA A 367 13.72 -12.65 9.72
CA ALA A 367 12.56 -11.79 9.90
C ALA A 367 12.95 -10.44 10.54
N ALA A 368 13.87 -10.45 11.51
CA ALA A 368 14.40 -9.26 12.17
C ALA A 368 15.20 -8.33 11.22
N GLY A 369 15.64 -8.83 10.06
CA GLY A 369 16.25 -8.04 9.00
C GLY A 369 15.23 -7.27 8.15
N PHE A 370 13.92 -7.46 8.34
CA PHE A 370 12.90 -6.68 7.64
C PHE A 370 12.85 -5.25 8.20
N PRO A 371 13.00 -4.19 7.37
CA PRO A 371 13.08 -2.82 7.86
C PRO A 371 11.72 -2.20 8.22
N PHE A 372 10.61 -2.92 7.99
CA PHE A 372 9.26 -2.45 8.26
C PHE A 372 8.59 -3.31 9.34
N GLU A 373 7.63 -2.73 10.06
CA GLU A 373 6.78 -3.52 10.97
C GLU A 373 5.60 -4.09 10.21
N GLU A 374 5.35 -5.38 10.43
CA GLU A 374 4.28 -6.13 9.80
C GLU A 374 2.92 -5.72 10.38
N THR A 375 1.90 -5.69 9.53
CA THR A 375 0.51 -5.53 10.00
C THR A 375 0.02 -6.85 10.61
N PRO A 376 -1.03 -6.82 11.46
CA PRO A 376 -1.61 -8.05 12.01
C PRO A 376 -2.03 -9.06 10.92
N ASP A 377 -2.62 -8.57 9.82
CA ASP A 377 -3.01 -9.43 8.69
C ASP A 377 -1.80 -10.01 7.95
N GLN A 378 -0.72 -9.24 7.81
CA GLN A 378 0.54 -9.74 7.24
C GLN A 378 1.13 -10.84 8.11
N GLN A 379 1.18 -10.61 9.43
CA GLN A 379 1.72 -11.58 10.38
C GLN A 379 0.91 -12.88 10.35
N GLN A 380 -0.42 -12.81 10.35
CA GLN A 380 -1.28 -13.99 10.23
C GLN A 380 -1.07 -14.73 8.90
N ALA A 381 -0.94 -14.01 7.78
CA ALA A 381 -0.67 -14.62 6.49
C ALA A 381 0.71 -15.31 6.45
N ILE A 382 1.72 -14.70 7.07
CA ILE A 382 3.08 -15.26 7.19
C ILE A 382 3.03 -16.54 8.03
N GLU A 383 2.47 -16.49 9.24
CA GLU A 383 2.36 -17.65 10.13
C GLU A 383 1.62 -18.81 9.46
N ALA A 384 0.48 -18.53 8.82
CA ALA A 384 -0.28 -19.56 8.13
C ALA A 384 0.48 -20.21 6.97
N VAL A 385 1.31 -19.46 6.24
CA VAL A 385 2.18 -20.00 5.18
C VAL A 385 3.30 -20.85 5.78
N ILE A 386 3.98 -20.37 6.82
CA ILE A 386 5.07 -21.12 7.47
C ILE A 386 4.54 -22.42 8.10
N ASP A 387 3.38 -22.37 8.77
CA ASP A 387 2.72 -23.55 9.33
C ASP A 387 2.34 -24.56 8.25
N ASP A 388 1.85 -24.10 7.10
CA ASP A 388 1.52 -24.98 5.98
C ASP A 388 2.75 -25.62 5.33
N LEU A 389 3.88 -24.91 5.28
CA LEU A 389 5.16 -25.47 4.83
C LEU A 389 5.66 -26.56 5.78
N ALA A 390 5.41 -26.42 7.09
CA ALA A 390 5.81 -27.38 8.11
C ALA A 390 4.94 -28.66 8.15
N ARG A 391 3.80 -28.69 7.43
CA ARG A 391 2.91 -29.86 7.37
C ARG A 391 3.38 -30.89 6.34
N GLU A 392 3.01 -32.14 6.56
CA GLU A 392 3.29 -33.24 5.62
C GLU A 392 2.42 -33.17 4.35
N ARG A 393 1.36 -32.38 4.32
CA ARG A 393 0.56 -32.18 3.11
C ARG A 393 1.13 -31.02 2.26
N PRO A 394 1.25 -31.15 0.93
CA PRO A 394 1.63 -30.02 0.08
C PRO A 394 0.68 -28.83 0.28
N MET A 395 1.19 -27.62 0.41
CA MET A 395 0.41 -26.38 0.58
C MET A 395 -0.23 -25.93 -0.75
N ASP A 396 -1.42 -25.32 -0.70
CA ASP A 396 -2.01 -24.56 -1.82
C ASP A 396 -2.78 -23.38 -1.25
N ARG A 397 -2.05 -22.29 -1.02
CA ARG A 397 -2.55 -21.11 -0.33
C ARG A 397 -2.58 -19.90 -1.28
N VAL A 398 -3.65 -19.13 -1.17
CA VAL A 398 -3.77 -17.81 -1.80
C VAL A 398 -3.57 -16.74 -0.75
N VAL A 399 -2.67 -15.80 -1.02
CA VAL A 399 -2.52 -14.56 -0.26
C VAL A 399 -3.07 -13.44 -1.13
N CYS A 400 -4.17 -12.85 -0.69
CA CYS A 400 -4.83 -11.75 -1.37
C CYS A 400 -4.66 -10.48 -0.55
N GLY A 401 -4.26 -9.39 -1.19
CA GLY A 401 -4.18 -8.07 -0.57
C GLY A 401 -3.82 -7.04 -1.61
N ASP A 402 -4.10 -5.76 -1.38
CA ASP A 402 -3.89 -4.73 -2.40
C ASP A 402 -2.39 -4.56 -2.76
N VAL A 403 -2.10 -3.87 -3.86
CA VAL A 403 -0.72 -3.53 -4.26
C VAL A 403 -0.07 -2.72 -3.13
N GLY A 404 1.14 -3.11 -2.74
CA GLY A 404 1.87 -2.49 -1.63
C GLY A 404 1.49 -3.00 -0.24
N PHE A 405 0.57 -3.97 -0.09
CA PHE A 405 0.20 -4.53 1.22
C PHE A 405 1.18 -5.60 1.72
N GLY A 406 2.41 -5.63 1.21
CA GLY A 406 3.46 -6.54 1.72
C GLY A 406 3.32 -8.01 1.35
N LYS A 407 2.53 -8.36 0.32
CA LYS A 407 2.44 -9.73 -0.23
C LYS A 407 3.82 -10.33 -0.55
N THR A 408 4.72 -9.49 -1.05
CA THR A 408 6.09 -9.88 -1.40
C THR A 408 6.87 -10.35 -0.17
N GLU A 409 6.67 -9.77 1.01
CA GLU A 409 7.37 -10.21 2.23
C GLU A 409 6.89 -11.61 2.67
N VAL A 410 5.59 -11.92 2.49
CA VAL A 410 5.06 -13.28 2.72
C VAL A 410 5.77 -14.29 1.83
N ALA A 411 5.92 -13.97 0.54
CA ALA A 411 6.61 -14.82 -0.43
C ALA A 411 8.11 -14.97 -0.15
N VAL A 412 8.78 -13.89 0.22
CA VAL A 412 10.20 -13.90 0.57
C VAL A 412 10.45 -14.80 1.80
N ARG A 413 9.61 -14.71 2.84
CA ARG A 413 9.71 -15.58 4.03
C ARG A 413 9.44 -17.04 3.72
N ALA A 414 8.45 -17.33 2.88
CA ALA A 414 8.16 -18.68 2.42
C ALA A 414 9.34 -19.28 1.63
N ALA A 415 9.94 -18.48 0.74
CA ALA A 415 11.10 -18.90 -0.03
C ALA A 415 12.34 -19.12 0.84
N PHE A 416 12.56 -18.26 1.84
CA PHE A 416 13.63 -18.44 2.81
C PHE A 416 13.50 -19.76 3.56
N ALA A 417 12.31 -20.05 4.11
CA ALA A 417 12.04 -21.30 4.81
C ALA A 417 12.30 -22.53 3.94
N ALA A 418 11.83 -22.52 2.68
CA ALA A 418 12.03 -23.61 1.74
C ALA A 418 13.51 -23.77 1.32
N ALA A 419 14.20 -22.67 1.03
CA ALA A 419 15.60 -22.68 0.64
C ALA A 419 16.52 -23.17 1.77
N MET A 420 16.30 -22.70 3.00
CA MET A 420 17.05 -23.15 4.17
C MET A 420 16.77 -24.62 4.54
N ALA A 421 15.61 -25.16 4.16
CA ALA A 421 15.30 -26.59 4.23
C ALA A 421 15.96 -27.41 3.10
N GLY A 422 16.80 -26.80 2.26
CA GLY A 422 17.54 -27.44 1.17
C GLY A 422 16.70 -27.71 -0.08
N LYS A 423 15.57 -27.02 -0.25
CA LYS A 423 14.70 -27.15 -1.42
C LYS A 423 14.87 -25.98 -2.38
N GLN A 424 14.68 -26.25 -3.66
CA GLN A 424 14.62 -25.21 -4.68
C GLN A 424 13.25 -24.52 -4.68
N VAL A 425 13.25 -23.22 -4.96
CA VAL A 425 12.07 -22.36 -5.04
C VAL A 425 11.97 -21.75 -6.44
N ALA A 426 10.80 -21.85 -7.06
CA ALA A 426 10.50 -21.20 -8.33
C ALA A 426 9.52 -20.05 -8.12
N VAL A 427 9.90 -18.83 -8.49
CA VAL A 427 9.04 -17.64 -8.43
C VAL A 427 8.59 -17.27 -9.85
N LEU A 428 7.31 -17.52 -10.14
CA LEU A 428 6.66 -17.33 -11.42
C LEU A 428 5.91 -16.00 -11.45
N VAL A 429 6.27 -15.16 -12.42
CA VAL A 429 5.69 -13.82 -12.59
C VAL A 429 5.26 -13.59 -14.04
N PRO A 430 4.31 -12.69 -14.32
CA PRO A 430 3.75 -12.58 -15.66
C PRO A 430 4.65 -11.82 -16.64
N THR A 431 5.50 -10.91 -16.15
CA THR A 431 6.33 -10.03 -17.01
C THR A 431 7.81 -10.10 -16.62
N THR A 432 8.69 -9.83 -17.58
CA THR A 432 10.14 -9.81 -17.34
C THR A 432 10.57 -8.68 -16.40
N LEU A 433 9.81 -7.59 -16.33
CA LEU A 433 10.04 -6.49 -15.39
C LEU A 433 9.73 -6.90 -13.95
N LEU A 434 8.60 -7.56 -13.72
CA LEU A 434 8.30 -8.15 -12.42
C LEU A 434 9.32 -9.20 -12.03
N ALA A 435 9.84 -9.97 -13.00
CA ALA A 435 10.89 -10.95 -12.72
C ALA A 435 12.17 -10.27 -12.22
N GLN A 436 12.53 -9.15 -12.84
CA GLN A 436 13.68 -8.37 -12.42
C GLN A 436 13.47 -7.71 -11.05
N GLN A 437 12.27 -7.20 -10.78
CA GLN A 437 11.90 -6.59 -9.51
C GLN A 437 11.95 -7.61 -8.36
N HIS A 438 11.30 -8.76 -8.53
CA HIS A 438 11.36 -9.85 -7.57
C HIS A 438 12.79 -10.37 -7.40
N TYR A 439 13.55 -10.55 -8.49
CA TYR A 439 14.96 -10.93 -8.40
C TYR A 439 15.79 -9.98 -7.54
N GLN A 440 15.65 -8.67 -7.74
CA GLN A 440 16.35 -7.66 -6.93
C GLN A 440 15.93 -7.73 -5.48
N ASN A 441 14.62 -7.73 -5.22
CA ASN A 441 14.08 -7.83 -3.86
C ASN A 441 14.60 -9.08 -3.13
N PHE A 442 14.53 -10.25 -3.77
CA PHE A 442 15.00 -11.51 -3.17
C PHE A 442 16.52 -11.51 -2.96
N ARG A 443 17.29 -11.06 -3.95
CA ARG A 443 18.75 -11.00 -3.85
C ARG A 443 19.19 -10.06 -2.73
N ASP A 444 18.55 -8.90 -2.61
CA ASP A 444 18.90 -7.90 -1.61
C ASP A 444 18.45 -8.37 -0.21
N ARG A 445 17.27 -9.00 -0.08
CA ARG A 445 16.81 -9.61 1.19
C ARG A 445 17.68 -10.79 1.64
N PHE A 446 18.23 -11.57 0.70
CA PHE A 446 19.08 -12.74 1.00
C PHE A 446 20.58 -12.45 0.97
N ALA A 447 21.00 -11.18 0.90
CA ALA A 447 22.41 -10.81 0.74
C ALA A 447 23.33 -11.34 1.86
N ASP A 448 22.81 -11.46 3.08
CA ASP A 448 23.53 -11.97 4.26
C ASP A 448 23.35 -13.48 4.48
N TRP A 449 22.66 -14.17 3.57
CA TRP A 449 22.29 -15.56 3.72
C TRP A 449 22.94 -16.43 2.63
N PRO A 450 23.23 -17.71 2.92
CA PRO A 450 23.82 -18.63 1.95
C PRO A 450 22.79 -19.13 0.93
N VAL A 451 21.93 -18.25 0.41
CA VAL A 451 20.85 -18.55 -0.53
C VAL A 451 21.18 -17.93 -1.88
N ARG A 452 21.32 -18.78 -2.91
CA ARG A 452 21.63 -18.34 -4.27
C ARG A 452 20.36 -18.02 -5.03
N VAL A 453 20.19 -16.74 -5.35
CA VAL A 453 19.08 -16.23 -6.16
C VAL A 453 19.57 -15.93 -7.57
N ASP A 454 18.83 -16.41 -8.57
CA ASP A 454 19.06 -16.08 -9.98
C ASP A 454 17.74 -15.76 -10.71
N VAL A 455 17.84 -15.26 -11.95
CA VAL A 455 16.68 -14.87 -12.75
C VAL A 455 16.78 -15.30 -14.21
N LEU A 456 15.76 -16.02 -14.69
CA LEU A 456 15.57 -16.25 -16.12
C LEU A 456 14.88 -15.05 -16.75
N SER A 457 15.63 -14.32 -17.58
CA SER A 457 15.20 -13.06 -18.16
C SER A 457 15.49 -13.01 -19.65
N ARG A 458 14.59 -12.35 -20.40
CA ARG A 458 14.80 -12.05 -21.83
C ARG A 458 15.92 -11.04 -22.06
N PHE A 459 16.32 -10.31 -21.03
CA PHE A 459 17.46 -9.40 -21.09
C PHE A 459 18.82 -10.11 -21.05
N LYS A 460 18.86 -11.36 -20.59
CA LYS A 460 20.08 -12.18 -20.60
C LYS A 460 20.28 -12.85 -21.96
N SER A 461 21.53 -13.12 -22.30
CA SER A 461 21.84 -13.82 -23.56
C SER A 461 21.30 -15.26 -23.51
N ALA A 462 21.08 -15.87 -24.68
CA ALA A 462 20.67 -17.27 -24.74
C ALA A 462 21.71 -18.22 -24.12
N LYS A 463 22.99 -17.82 -24.12
CA LYS A 463 24.08 -18.58 -23.49
C LYS A 463 23.95 -18.53 -21.96
N ASP A 464 23.68 -17.36 -21.39
CA ASP A 464 23.55 -17.18 -19.95
C ASP A 464 22.31 -17.91 -19.41
N ASN A 465 21.17 -17.76 -20.09
CA ASN A 465 19.94 -18.48 -19.73
C ASN A 465 20.12 -20.01 -19.76
N ARG A 466 20.89 -20.56 -20.71
CA ARG A 466 21.21 -22.00 -20.73
C ARG A 466 22.10 -22.39 -19.54
N ALA A 467 23.14 -21.61 -19.26
CA ALA A 467 24.01 -21.87 -18.11
C ALA A 467 23.25 -21.82 -16.78
N GLU A 468 22.25 -20.96 -16.64
CA GLU A 468 21.37 -20.90 -15.47
C GLU A 468 20.48 -22.14 -15.34
N LEU A 469 19.88 -22.60 -16.45
CA LEU A 469 19.10 -23.85 -16.44
C LEU A 469 19.97 -25.06 -16.05
N ASP A 470 21.20 -25.14 -16.54
CA ASP A 470 22.16 -26.19 -16.16
C ASP A 470 22.55 -26.12 -14.67
N ARG A 471 22.56 -24.92 -14.07
CA ARG A 471 22.78 -24.73 -12.62
C ARG A 471 21.55 -25.11 -11.81
N VAL A 472 20.34 -24.80 -12.29
CA VAL A 472 19.08 -25.22 -11.66
C VAL A 472 18.99 -26.75 -11.63
N GLU A 473 19.30 -27.44 -12.74
CA GLU A 473 19.28 -28.91 -12.82
C GLU A 473 20.32 -29.55 -11.90
N ARG A 474 21.48 -28.91 -11.67
CA ARG A 474 22.51 -29.37 -10.72
C ARG A 474 22.21 -29.02 -9.26
N GLY A 475 21.19 -28.18 -9.00
CA GLY A 475 20.81 -27.70 -7.68
C GLY A 475 21.80 -26.69 -7.09
N GLU A 476 22.46 -25.91 -7.94
CA GLU A 476 23.37 -24.83 -7.51
C GLU A 476 22.65 -23.48 -7.31
N ILE A 477 21.36 -23.40 -7.68
CA ILE A 477 20.49 -22.24 -7.50
C ILE A 477 19.34 -22.66 -6.59
N ASP A 478 19.19 -21.94 -5.48
CA ASP A 478 18.17 -22.20 -4.45
C ASP A 478 16.85 -21.51 -4.82
N VAL A 479 16.91 -20.27 -5.31
CA VAL A 479 15.74 -19.51 -5.75
C VAL A 479 15.92 -19.04 -7.18
N ILE A 480 15.02 -19.44 -8.07
CA ILE A 480 14.99 -18.96 -9.45
C ILE A 480 13.72 -18.15 -9.69
N VAL A 481 13.89 -16.89 -10.12
CA VAL A 481 12.79 -16.02 -10.52
C VAL A 481 12.67 -16.04 -12.04
N GLY A 482 11.46 -16.08 -12.58
CA GLY A 482 11.29 -16.09 -14.02
C GLY A 482 9.85 -15.98 -14.47
N THR A 483 9.70 -15.73 -15.77
CA THR A 483 8.39 -15.71 -16.39
C THR A 483 7.88 -17.14 -16.66
N HIS A 484 6.84 -17.26 -17.48
CA HIS A 484 6.38 -18.54 -18.04
C HIS A 484 7.49 -19.41 -18.67
N ARG A 485 8.69 -18.89 -18.92
CA ARG A 485 9.87 -19.66 -19.34
C ARG A 485 10.19 -20.82 -18.39
N LEU A 486 9.98 -20.64 -17.09
CA LEU A 486 10.20 -21.67 -16.05
C LEU A 486 9.21 -22.85 -16.15
N LEU A 487 8.09 -22.67 -16.86
CA LEU A 487 7.07 -23.72 -17.05
C LEU A 487 7.30 -24.57 -18.30
N GLN A 488 8.33 -24.28 -19.09
CA GLN A 488 8.64 -25.05 -20.30
C GLN A 488 9.20 -26.44 -19.94
N GLU A 489 8.98 -27.41 -20.82
CA GLU A 489 9.32 -28.83 -20.57
C GLU A 489 10.82 -29.11 -20.43
N ASP A 490 11.66 -28.21 -20.96
CA ASP A 490 13.11 -28.31 -20.89
C ASP A 490 13.70 -27.81 -19.55
N VAL A 491 12.88 -27.24 -18.67
CA VAL A 491 13.31 -26.80 -17.33
C VAL A 491 13.18 -27.95 -16.35
N LYS A 492 14.32 -28.40 -15.81
CA LYS A 492 14.39 -29.49 -14.83
C LYS A 492 15.00 -28.98 -13.54
N PHE A 493 14.28 -29.23 -12.44
CA PHE A 493 14.76 -28.97 -11.09
C PHE A 493 15.34 -30.24 -10.50
N LYS A 494 16.38 -30.10 -9.66
CA LYS A 494 16.93 -31.21 -8.87
C LYS A 494 15.97 -31.61 -7.75
N ASP A 495 15.45 -30.63 -7.02
CA ASP A 495 14.60 -30.84 -5.85
C ASP A 495 13.71 -29.62 -5.57
N LEU A 496 12.68 -29.42 -6.41
CA LEU A 496 11.72 -28.32 -6.27
C LEU A 496 10.77 -28.57 -5.08
N GLY A 497 10.78 -27.66 -4.10
CA GLY A 497 9.91 -27.76 -2.92
C GLY A 497 8.77 -26.74 -2.89
N LEU A 498 8.97 -25.54 -3.44
CA LEU A 498 8.01 -24.44 -3.39
C LEU A 498 7.90 -23.74 -4.74
N VAL A 499 6.67 -23.48 -5.17
CA VAL A 499 6.35 -22.63 -6.31
C VAL A 499 5.54 -21.44 -5.81
N ILE A 500 6.03 -20.23 -6.10
CA ILE A 500 5.34 -18.97 -5.82
C ILE A 500 4.85 -18.41 -7.15
N VAL A 501 3.56 -18.09 -7.25
CA VAL A 501 2.94 -17.52 -8.44
C VAL A 501 2.39 -16.15 -8.11
N ASP A 502 2.89 -15.11 -8.77
CA ASP A 502 2.37 -13.76 -8.65
C ASP A 502 1.44 -13.43 -9.83
N GLU A 503 0.28 -12.83 -9.54
CA GLU A 503 -0.75 -12.47 -10.52
C GLU A 503 -1.15 -13.60 -11.47
N GLU A 504 -1.54 -14.76 -10.90
CA GLU A 504 -1.97 -15.99 -11.61
C GLU A 504 -2.96 -15.72 -12.76
N GLN A 505 -3.83 -14.71 -12.63
CA GLN A 505 -4.83 -14.37 -13.63
C GLN A 505 -4.24 -14.00 -15.00
N ARG A 506 -3.01 -13.46 -15.05
CA ARG A 506 -2.34 -13.06 -16.30
C ARG A 506 -1.70 -14.22 -17.06
N PHE A 507 -1.65 -15.42 -16.48
CA PHE A 507 -1.13 -16.60 -17.17
C PHE A 507 -2.15 -17.19 -18.16
N GLY A 508 -1.63 -17.61 -19.32
CA GLY A 508 -2.42 -18.24 -20.38
C GLY A 508 -2.88 -19.66 -20.03
N VAL A 509 -3.81 -20.20 -20.82
CA VAL A 509 -4.45 -21.51 -20.56
C VAL A 509 -3.43 -22.64 -20.42
N ARG A 510 -2.48 -22.76 -21.36
CA ARG A 510 -1.44 -23.81 -21.33
C ARG A 510 -0.54 -23.73 -20.09
N GLN A 511 -0.25 -22.50 -19.63
CA GLN A 511 0.58 -22.28 -18.44
C GLN A 511 -0.17 -22.70 -17.16
N LYS A 512 -1.48 -22.39 -17.09
CA LYS A 512 -2.35 -22.82 -16.00
C LYS A 512 -2.48 -24.33 -15.90
N GLU A 513 -2.57 -25.05 -17.03
CA GLU A 513 -2.56 -26.52 -17.03
C GLU A 513 -1.24 -27.10 -16.47
N ARG A 514 -0.10 -26.48 -16.79
CA ARG A 514 1.19 -26.92 -16.22
C ARG A 514 1.28 -26.64 -14.72
N LEU A 515 0.77 -25.50 -14.26
CA LEU A 515 0.66 -25.16 -12.84
C LEU A 515 -0.23 -26.15 -12.08
N LYS A 516 -1.36 -26.58 -12.68
CA LYS A 516 -2.22 -27.61 -12.10
C LYS A 516 -1.48 -28.93 -11.87
N ALA A 517 -0.63 -29.34 -12.81
CA ALA A 517 0.17 -30.56 -12.65
C ALA A 517 1.16 -30.44 -11.48
N LEU A 518 1.83 -29.28 -11.33
CA LEU A 518 2.75 -29.01 -10.22
C LEU A 518 2.04 -28.95 -8.87
N ARG A 519 0.80 -28.42 -8.83
CA ARG A 519 -0.01 -28.29 -7.60
C ARG A 519 -0.23 -29.61 -6.85
N ALA A 520 -0.14 -30.75 -7.53
CA ALA A 520 -0.27 -32.06 -6.90
C ALA A 520 1.03 -32.54 -6.21
N GLU A 521 2.18 -31.92 -6.51
CA GLU A 521 3.50 -32.46 -6.13
C GLU A 521 4.31 -31.54 -5.22
N VAL A 522 4.13 -30.23 -5.32
CA VAL A 522 4.95 -29.22 -4.61
C VAL A 522 4.08 -28.23 -3.85
N HIS A 523 4.64 -27.57 -2.83
CA HIS A 523 3.95 -26.48 -2.14
C HIS A 523 3.71 -25.32 -3.14
N LEU A 524 2.48 -24.82 -3.19
CA LEU A 524 2.08 -23.73 -4.09
C LEU A 524 1.57 -22.53 -3.27
N LEU A 525 2.22 -21.39 -3.45
CA LEU A 525 1.80 -20.10 -2.91
C LEU A 525 1.38 -19.19 -4.05
N THR A 526 0.15 -18.67 -4.02
CA THR A 526 -0.33 -17.72 -5.03
C THR A 526 -0.55 -16.35 -4.41
N LEU A 527 0.02 -15.31 -5.01
CA LEU A 527 -0.15 -13.93 -4.62
C LEU A 527 -1.08 -13.23 -5.62
N THR A 528 -2.04 -12.45 -5.13
CA THR A 528 -2.89 -11.65 -6.01
C THR A 528 -3.31 -10.34 -5.37
N ALA A 529 -3.45 -9.30 -6.18
CA ALA A 529 -4.01 -8.01 -5.75
C ALA A 529 -5.53 -8.04 -5.55
N THR A 530 -6.23 -8.93 -6.26
CA THR A 530 -7.70 -8.92 -6.33
C THR A 530 -8.26 -10.28 -5.92
N PRO A 531 -9.19 -10.35 -4.95
CA PRO A 531 -9.85 -11.60 -4.63
C PRO A 531 -10.79 -11.93 -5.80
N ILE A 532 -10.38 -12.85 -6.67
CA ILE A 532 -11.24 -13.30 -7.77
C ILE A 532 -12.48 -13.94 -7.13
N PRO A 533 -13.73 -13.52 -7.45
CA PRO A 533 -14.95 -14.02 -6.80
C PRO A 533 -15.06 -15.56 -6.81
N ARG A 534 -14.54 -16.20 -7.86
CA ARG A 534 -14.45 -17.65 -7.97
C ARG A 534 -13.46 -18.27 -6.99
N THR A 535 -12.30 -17.66 -6.78
CA THR A 535 -11.30 -18.09 -5.79
C THR A 535 -11.80 -17.88 -4.37
N LEU A 536 -12.51 -16.78 -4.12
CA LEU A 536 -13.18 -16.51 -2.85
C LEU A 536 -14.24 -17.59 -2.55
N ASN A 537 -15.15 -17.86 -3.49
CA ASN A 537 -16.15 -18.92 -3.35
C ASN A 537 -15.53 -20.32 -3.14
N MET A 538 -14.43 -20.63 -3.83
CA MET A 538 -13.71 -21.89 -3.66
C MET A 538 -13.05 -22.02 -2.29
N SER A 539 -12.53 -20.91 -1.76
CA SER A 539 -11.93 -20.88 -0.42
C SER A 539 -13.01 -21.04 0.66
N MET A 540 -14.17 -20.41 0.47
CA MET A 540 -15.34 -20.57 1.34
C MET A 540 -15.89 -22.02 1.35
N ALA A 541 -15.68 -22.77 0.26
CA ALA A 541 -16.02 -24.19 0.19
C ALA A 541 -14.95 -25.13 0.82
N GLY A 542 -13.88 -24.57 1.41
CA GLY A 542 -12.78 -25.34 2.02
C GLY A 542 -11.86 -26.05 1.02
N LEU A 543 -11.97 -25.73 -0.28
CA LEU A 543 -11.19 -26.38 -1.33
C LEU A 543 -9.82 -25.73 -1.55
N ARG A 544 -9.60 -24.51 -1.03
CA ARG A 544 -8.33 -23.77 -1.12
C ARG A 544 -8.15 -22.88 0.10
N ASP A 545 -6.96 -22.87 0.68
CA ASP A 545 -6.67 -22.00 1.82
C ASP A 545 -6.46 -20.56 1.35
N LEU A 546 -7.08 -19.59 2.04
CA LEU A 546 -7.02 -18.16 1.70
C LEU A 546 -6.57 -17.34 2.90
N SER A 547 -5.66 -16.39 2.68
CA SER A 547 -5.24 -15.37 3.63
C SER A 547 -5.52 -14.00 3.04
N LEU A 548 -6.24 -13.16 3.77
CA LEU A 548 -6.57 -11.80 3.35
C LEU A 548 -5.65 -10.83 4.10
N ILE A 549 -4.99 -9.95 3.37
CA ILE A 549 -4.27 -8.80 3.90
C ILE A 549 -5.10 -7.57 3.52
N ALA A 550 -5.86 -7.04 4.46
CA ALA A 550 -6.77 -5.90 4.25
C ALA A 550 -6.22 -4.60 4.84
N THR A 551 -5.37 -4.72 5.86
CA THR A 551 -4.78 -3.59 6.57
C THR A 551 -3.61 -3.00 5.77
N PRO A 552 -3.71 -1.74 5.30
CA PRO A 552 -2.60 -1.07 4.62
C PRO A 552 -1.42 -0.82 5.59
N PRO A 553 -0.17 -0.81 5.09
CA PRO A 553 0.97 -0.35 5.88
C PRO A 553 0.81 1.12 6.33
N GLN A 554 1.42 1.47 7.47
CA GLN A 554 1.17 2.72 8.20
C GLN A 554 1.38 4.02 7.40
N ASN A 555 2.21 4.02 6.35
CA ASN A 555 2.53 5.21 5.56
C ASN A 555 1.74 5.35 4.26
N ARG A 556 0.77 4.47 4.00
CA ARG A 556 -0.05 4.57 2.78
C ARG A 556 -1.13 5.61 2.97
N VAL A 557 -1.03 6.72 2.24
CA VAL A 557 -2.09 7.73 2.16
C VAL A 557 -3.13 7.27 1.14
N ALA A 558 -4.41 7.41 1.46
CA ALA A 558 -5.48 7.14 0.51
C ALA A 558 -5.33 8.01 -0.75
N VAL A 559 -5.44 7.39 -1.93
CA VAL A 559 -5.40 8.10 -3.20
C VAL A 559 -6.60 9.05 -3.28
N LYS A 560 -6.33 10.34 -3.51
CA LYS A 560 -7.38 11.35 -3.71
C LYS A 560 -7.77 11.36 -5.19
N THR A 561 -8.99 10.94 -5.48
CA THR A 561 -9.53 10.89 -6.85
C THR A 561 -10.36 12.14 -7.15
N PHE A 562 -10.09 12.77 -8.29
CA PHE A 562 -10.83 13.92 -8.78
C PHE A 562 -11.48 13.59 -10.12
N ILE A 563 -12.73 14.00 -10.32
CA ILE A 563 -13.44 13.84 -11.60
C ILE A 563 -13.70 15.25 -12.14
N THR A 564 -13.02 15.62 -13.21
CA THR A 564 -13.12 16.95 -13.83
C THR A 564 -13.17 16.85 -15.35
N PRO A 565 -13.80 17.82 -16.04
CA PRO A 565 -13.60 18.02 -17.47
C PRO A 565 -12.12 18.26 -17.79
N TRP A 566 -11.76 18.12 -19.07
CA TRP A 566 -10.41 18.42 -19.53
C TRP A 566 -10.08 19.90 -19.34
N ASP A 567 -9.14 20.19 -18.43
CA ASP A 567 -8.61 21.53 -18.17
C ASP A 567 -7.08 21.50 -18.23
N ALA A 568 -6.52 22.21 -19.21
CA ALA A 568 -5.08 22.28 -19.45
C ALA A 568 -4.32 22.91 -18.26
N SER A 569 -4.93 23.88 -17.57
CA SER A 569 -4.32 24.56 -16.43
C SER A 569 -4.20 23.62 -15.22
N GLN A 570 -5.27 22.86 -14.93
CA GLN A 570 -5.31 21.88 -13.87
C GLN A 570 -4.37 20.69 -14.16
N LEU A 571 -4.33 20.22 -15.41
CA LEU A 571 -3.37 19.19 -15.84
C LEU A 571 -1.93 19.67 -15.63
N ARG A 572 -1.62 20.90 -16.06
CA ARG A 572 -0.28 21.49 -15.86
C ARG A 572 0.07 21.58 -14.38
N GLU A 573 -0.84 22.03 -13.53
CA GLU A 573 -0.61 22.10 -12.08
C GLU A 573 -0.37 20.70 -11.48
N ALA A 574 -1.16 19.70 -11.87
CA ALA A 574 -0.98 18.33 -11.41
C ALA A 574 0.41 17.80 -11.79
N PHE A 575 0.84 18.08 -13.03
CA PHE A 575 2.17 17.72 -13.50
C PHE A 575 3.26 18.44 -12.71
N GLN A 576 3.17 19.76 -12.58
CA GLN A 576 4.15 20.57 -11.85
C GLN A 576 4.26 20.17 -10.39
N ARG A 577 3.13 19.85 -9.74
CA ARG A 577 3.12 19.38 -8.34
C ARG A 577 3.87 18.07 -8.18
N GLU A 578 3.72 17.13 -9.12
CA GLU A 578 4.45 15.86 -9.09
C GLU A 578 5.94 16.05 -9.40
N LEU A 579 6.24 16.82 -10.45
CA LEU A 579 7.62 17.06 -10.89
C LEU A 579 8.42 17.85 -9.85
N ALA A 580 7.82 18.82 -9.16
CA ALA A 580 8.46 19.62 -8.12
C ALA A 580 8.93 18.79 -6.92
N ARG A 581 8.25 17.66 -6.64
CA ARG A 581 8.68 16.71 -5.60
C ARG A 581 9.57 15.58 -6.12
N GLY A 582 10.07 15.69 -7.36
CA GLY A 582 10.91 14.66 -8.00
C GLY A 582 10.16 13.38 -8.37
N GLY A 583 8.82 13.44 -8.42
CA GLY A 583 7.97 12.31 -8.74
C GLY A 583 7.85 12.03 -10.24
N GLN A 584 7.07 10.99 -10.55
CA GLN A 584 6.77 10.54 -11.90
C GLN A 584 5.25 10.43 -12.09
N ILE A 585 4.81 10.52 -13.34
CA ILE A 585 3.40 10.60 -13.71
C ILE A 585 3.09 9.49 -14.72
N TYR A 586 2.02 8.74 -14.45
CA TYR A 586 1.35 7.98 -15.49
C TYR A 586 0.32 8.88 -16.18
N PHE A 587 0.25 8.82 -17.51
CA PHE A 587 -0.81 9.47 -18.26
C PHE A 587 -1.50 8.42 -19.13
N LEU A 588 -2.73 8.05 -18.77
CA LEU A 588 -3.47 7.00 -19.45
C LEU A 588 -4.14 7.54 -20.72
N HIS A 589 -3.73 7.04 -21.88
CA HIS A 589 -4.36 7.32 -23.18
C HIS A 589 -4.59 6.01 -23.94
N ASN A 590 -5.82 5.48 -23.86
CA ASN A 590 -6.14 4.13 -24.35
C ASN A 590 -6.42 4.04 -25.86
N GLN A 591 -5.69 4.80 -26.68
CA GLN A 591 -5.80 4.77 -28.14
C GLN A 591 -4.42 4.90 -28.78
N VAL A 592 -3.90 3.79 -29.33
CA VAL A 592 -2.55 3.73 -29.92
C VAL A 592 -2.41 4.68 -31.11
N GLU A 593 -3.42 4.80 -31.96
CA GLU A 593 -3.38 5.66 -33.17
C GLU A 593 -3.11 7.14 -32.86
N SER A 594 -3.57 7.63 -31.72
CA SER A 594 -3.49 9.04 -31.34
C SER A 594 -2.50 9.32 -30.19
N ILE A 595 -1.81 8.29 -29.69
CA ILE A 595 -0.93 8.40 -28.52
C ILE A 595 0.27 9.32 -28.76
N GLU A 596 0.86 9.28 -29.96
CA GLU A 596 1.98 10.15 -30.33
C GLU A 596 1.57 11.62 -30.43
N ARG A 597 0.36 11.88 -30.94
CA ARG A 597 -0.20 13.23 -30.96
C ARG A 597 -0.41 13.74 -29.54
N ARG A 598 -1.00 12.91 -28.67
CA ARG A 598 -1.23 13.27 -27.27
C ARG A 598 0.07 13.55 -26.52
N ALA A 599 1.11 12.75 -26.73
CA ALA A 599 2.42 12.99 -26.12
C ALA A 599 3.03 14.32 -26.55
N ARG A 600 2.87 14.73 -27.81
CA ARG A 600 3.31 16.05 -28.29
C ARG A 600 2.53 17.20 -27.65
N GLU A 601 1.20 17.10 -27.59
CA GLU A 601 0.35 18.09 -26.92
C GLU A 601 0.73 18.26 -25.45
N LEU A 602 1.05 17.16 -24.74
CA LEU A 602 1.53 17.21 -23.36
C LEU A 602 2.91 17.86 -23.23
N ALA A 603 3.82 17.61 -24.17
CA ALA A 603 5.14 18.22 -24.18
C ALA A 603 5.07 19.74 -24.41
N GLU A 604 4.10 20.22 -25.19
CA GLU A 604 3.82 21.65 -25.35
C GLU A 604 3.21 22.25 -24.08
N LEU A 605 2.31 21.51 -23.40
CA LEU A 605 1.66 21.96 -22.17
C LEU A 605 2.62 22.05 -20.97
N VAL A 606 3.55 21.11 -20.88
CA VAL A 606 4.52 20.99 -19.77
C VAL A 606 5.92 20.77 -20.33
N PRO A 607 6.61 21.84 -20.79
CA PRO A 607 7.94 21.74 -21.42
C PRO A 607 9.03 21.14 -20.52
N GLU A 608 8.88 21.25 -19.20
CA GLU A 608 9.76 20.66 -18.19
C GLU A 608 9.62 19.13 -18.06
N ALA A 609 8.58 18.53 -18.64
CA ALA A 609 8.34 17.09 -18.60
C ALA A 609 9.20 16.33 -19.63
N ARG A 610 9.85 15.26 -19.19
CA ARG A 610 10.51 14.26 -20.03
C ARG A 610 9.51 13.15 -20.29
N ILE A 611 8.90 13.16 -21.47
CA ILE A 611 7.79 12.28 -21.83
C ILE A 611 8.30 11.12 -22.71
N ARG A 612 7.87 9.89 -22.40
CA ARG A 612 7.97 8.75 -23.32
C ARG A 612 6.63 8.01 -23.41
N ILE A 613 6.49 7.24 -24.48
CA ILE A 613 5.28 6.47 -24.81
C ILE A 613 5.53 4.98 -24.53
N GLY A 614 4.54 4.31 -23.96
CA GLY A 614 4.51 2.85 -23.84
C GLY A 614 3.14 2.28 -24.21
N HIS A 615 3.06 1.36 -25.18
CA HIS A 615 1.79 0.70 -25.52
C HIS A 615 1.98 -0.76 -25.94
N GLY A 616 0.89 -1.54 -25.89
CA GLY A 616 0.93 -2.99 -26.10
C GLY A 616 1.28 -3.45 -27.53
N GLN A 617 1.14 -2.57 -28.54
CA GLN A 617 1.57 -2.86 -29.92
C GLN A 617 3.09 -2.70 -30.14
N MET A 618 3.83 -2.17 -29.16
CA MET A 618 5.29 -2.07 -29.26
C MET A 618 5.90 -3.48 -29.21
N PRO A 619 7.03 -3.71 -29.88
CA PRO A 619 7.81 -4.92 -29.66
C PRO A 619 8.10 -5.11 -28.17
N GLU A 620 7.89 -6.33 -27.65
CA GLU A 620 7.97 -6.60 -26.19
C GLU A 620 9.29 -6.11 -25.58
N ARG A 621 10.41 -6.29 -26.28
CA ARG A 621 11.74 -5.82 -25.85
C ARG A 621 11.84 -4.29 -25.74
N GLU A 622 11.18 -3.56 -26.63
CA GLU A 622 11.17 -2.11 -26.61
C GLU A 622 10.31 -1.58 -25.46
N LEU A 623 9.12 -2.15 -25.29
CA LEU A 623 8.22 -1.81 -24.20
C LEU A 623 8.88 -2.07 -22.84
N GLU A 624 9.51 -3.23 -22.69
CA GLU A 624 10.27 -3.60 -21.49
C GLU A 624 11.39 -2.58 -21.19
N GLN A 625 12.11 -2.11 -22.22
CA GLN A 625 13.14 -1.09 -22.06
C GLN A 625 12.56 0.27 -21.63
N VAL A 626 11.43 0.69 -22.20
CA VAL A 626 10.75 1.93 -21.80
C VAL A 626 10.35 1.89 -20.33
N MET A 627 9.77 0.78 -19.87
CA MET A 627 9.38 0.64 -18.46
C MET A 627 10.58 0.59 -17.53
N LEU A 628 11.68 -0.05 -17.93
CA LEU A 628 12.94 -0.06 -17.17
C LEU A 628 13.53 1.34 -17.05
N ASP A 629 13.51 2.11 -18.14
CA ASP A 629 13.94 3.51 -18.16
C ASP A 629 13.05 4.39 -17.27
N PHE A 630 11.75 4.10 -17.23
CA PHE A 630 10.81 4.77 -16.34
C PHE A 630 11.12 4.46 -14.88
N HIS A 631 11.29 3.18 -14.53
CA HIS A 631 11.66 2.78 -13.17
C HIS A 631 12.99 3.42 -12.71
N ARG A 632 13.96 3.60 -13.61
CA ARG A 632 15.24 4.28 -13.35
C ARG A 632 15.18 5.82 -13.39
N GLN A 633 13.99 6.41 -13.46
CA GLN A 633 13.77 7.86 -13.53
C GLN A 633 14.50 8.58 -14.68
N ARG A 634 14.80 7.88 -15.78
CA ARG A 634 15.42 8.52 -16.97
C ARG A 634 14.48 9.52 -17.63
N PHE A 635 13.19 9.35 -17.42
CA PHE A 635 12.12 10.27 -17.79
C PHE A 635 11.03 10.24 -16.71
N ASN A 636 10.17 11.26 -16.67
CA ASN A 636 9.26 11.50 -15.55
C ASN A 636 7.78 11.40 -15.91
N VAL A 637 7.42 11.32 -17.21
CA VAL A 637 6.03 11.09 -17.65
C VAL A 637 5.96 9.91 -18.61
N LEU A 638 5.17 8.89 -18.26
CA LEU A 638 4.83 7.78 -19.14
C LEU A 638 3.42 7.95 -19.70
N VAL A 639 3.32 8.25 -20.99
CA VAL A 639 2.04 8.21 -21.72
C VAL A 639 1.81 6.78 -22.16
N ALA A 640 0.80 6.13 -21.59
CA ALA A 640 0.59 4.70 -21.82
C ALA A 640 -0.86 4.29 -22.03
N THR A 641 -1.06 3.13 -22.65
CA THR A 641 -2.35 2.43 -22.65
C THR A 641 -2.53 1.66 -21.33
N THR A 642 -3.52 0.79 -21.23
CA THR A 642 -3.77 -0.10 -20.07
C THR A 642 -2.63 -1.06 -19.72
N ILE A 643 -1.48 -0.99 -20.41
CA ILE A 643 -0.27 -1.77 -20.08
C ILE A 643 0.29 -1.46 -18.68
N ILE A 644 0.00 -0.28 -18.12
CA ILE A 644 0.44 0.11 -16.77
C ILE A 644 -0.27 -0.69 -15.68
N GLU A 645 -1.37 -1.35 -16.01
CA GLU A 645 -2.03 -2.28 -15.11
C GLU A 645 -1.18 -3.51 -14.82
N SER A 646 -0.07 -3.75 -15.54
CA SER A 646 0.76 -4.97 -15.46
C SER A 646 1.44 -5.25 -14.11
N GLY A 647 1.13 -4.49 -13.06
CA GLY A 647 1.53 -4.76 -11.67
C GLY A 647 2.92 -4.25 -11.30
N ILE A 648 3.56 -3.44 -12.16
CA ILE A 648 4.88 -2.87 -11.89
C ILE A 648 4.73 -1.78 -10.83
N ASP A 649 5.36 -2.00 -9.67
CA ASP A 649 5.42 -1.01 -8.61
C ASP A 649 6.51 0.01 -8.91
N ILE A 650 6.13 1.28 -9.05
CA ILE A 650 7.05 2.40 -9.24
C ILE A 650 6.82 3.36 -8.08
N PRO A 651 7.66 3.30 -7.02
CA PRO A 651 7.46 4.08 -5.79
C PRO A 651 7.36 5.59 -6.00
N ASN A 652 7.99 6.07 -7.08
CA ASN A 652 8.02 7.49 -7.40
C ASN A 652 6.87 7.95 -8.31
N ALA A 653 6.07 7.03 -8.85
CA ALA A 653 4.93 7.35 -9.72
C ALA A 653 3.67 7.52 -8.88
N ASN A 654 3.41 8.76 -8.42
CA ASN A 654 2.37 9.07 -7.43
C ASN A 654 1.20 9.90 -7.97
N THR A 655 1.12 10.10 -9.29
CA THR A 655 -0.01 10.71 -10.00
C THR A 655 -0.31 9.90 -11.27
N ILE A 656 -1.60 9.68 -11.56
CA ILE A 656 -2.12 8.96 -12.74
C ILE A 656 -3.24 9.74 -13.43
#